data_AF-A0A8T3Z560-F1
#
_entry.id   AF-A0A8T3Z560-F1
#
_cell.length_a   1.000
_cell.length_b   1.000
_cell.length_c   1.000
_cell.angle_alpha   90.00
_cell.angle_beta   90.00
_cell.angle_gamma   90.00
#
_symmetry.space_group_name_H-M   'P 1'
#
loop_
_entity.id
_entity.type
_entity.pdbx_description
1 polymer ?
#
loop_
_entity_poly.entity_id
_entity_poly.type
_entity_poly.pdbx_seq_one_letter_code
_entity_poly.pdbx_strand_id
1 'polypeptide(L)'
;MLASNAPSVLLISPPSGNVSPSNVTIFTCNGTDDQNVYKIGLYHNLGGSFQLNQTQRVMELENDVNTTLLCRFDGSYACEDGEVGTNTNTDFLNSTFMTGVRVNDTDSLRYPVFGNLEMAKGTVEFWVKVGFTPSETVWLFSTGASNVNDLIIKVQSGTIYFLVYDNQGDFAEITRNVSSWNIGEWHHVAAVWSVVGGAFNDDIGTGNKVNLFIDGSDQSTTVNDQYNDVGNIGTYFYLGSDQDGQENSYQSKSVFDEFRVSNKVRNRVQINQSFLKGTVGHTNETLNVTVGNITDGTYSWNCLVTDNETQATWAGQNLSFSIDTTTPPTVNSITLAPNNSDIIDPGTRINFTANVTDPSNVTSATFQYRYDIDWNNVTMNNIGGTLWNASVTTVSGERTYYYRVLSNDSRNNSNVSQNYTVNSTYDYTWTRSPSYLEAFAPINSLSNVGILTINNTGDDTLIVTLSDNWPISDVYYNTTEQFTVASGANRSVNITANFAPTSGSSNMTVTISTETAAVGKTTSPTQSSLVVNMNSFTGGPSILSEMVSVPSSVTQSQTGVSLSARVRNIGNDTAQNVWINWTLPAGWTNTSGLVSKYVGNLSAATNNVSTITVSLDTSAYSGVLNVCANSSASGNLSSTGCTIIQVSCSSSDGVCGLGCTFNTDLECPSSTSSNSAGSSSSGGGASSAAAFREEVDLGRMINAPEQVSVAVGETEKFKVGILNVFRNVSMRNVRIVFDGPVSDYISVAQKVPLGIPSGSVRNFDSEVGIPEFFAHGTYEGGVTVYASVVEAGREREMVQTKKMRFAVTEINGEEAEGLMASSVSSVQKMVDMGIPVRKALRILGEANASLARSDYDGVKEAAERIGAIERDMEEAGRTIAELRSSLGSYAAITGAFLGPNRRLVETENLLNLAEAAMKREDHELAAKRSREARAALILETTAFDPVFFLVNYWWAVLTTLLAASAASVFAHREYSSRVMRSKMLDLQKEERGLTSTMAELQSSYFKGSMGADAFRSGMDGSRKRLVEVRRGMVDLRHRRARLLRPDKLIEDLESERSELVKSMSSLQKKYFVDSGIGKGIYSDQISSYEERLAEIESEIETLKLSGGSGK
;
A
#
# COMPACT_ATOMS: atom_id res chain seq x y z
N MET A 1 -19.19 54.23 11.96
CA MET A 1 -19.41 52.92 11.29
C MET A 1 -19.19 51.86 12.35
N LEU A 2 -20.08 50.88 12.47
CA LEU A 2 -19.80 49.69 13.28
C LEU A 2 -18.77 48.87 12.50
N ALA A 3 -17.83 48.22 13.19
CA ALA A 3 -16.89 47.31 12.54
C ALA A 3 -17.62 46.02 12.17
N SER A 4 -17.30 45.43 11.02
CA SER A 4 -17.83 44.12 10.61
C SER A 4 -17.51 43.07 11.66
N ASN A 5 -18.47 42.21 11.96
CA ASN A 5 -18.19 41.02 12.76
C ASN A 5 -17.55 39.95 11.86
N ALA A 6 -16.87 38.99 12.46
CA ALA A 6 -16.35 37.85 11.71
C ALA A 6 -17.50 36.90 11.34
N PRO A 7 -17.43 36.20 10.18
CA PRO A 7 -18.51 35.35 9.72
C PRO A 7 -18.78 34.17 10.67
N SER A 8 -20.00 33.66 10.64
CA SER A 8 -20.44 32.48 11.41
C SER A 8 -20.61 31.27 10.49
N VAL A 9 -20.33 30.06 11.00
CA VAL A 9 -20.35 28.82 10.21
C VAL A 9 -21.10 27.70 10.91
N LEU A 10 -22.06 27.09 10.20
CA LEU A 10 -22.84 25.94 10.64
C LEU A 10 -22.58 24.75 9.70
N LEU A 11 -22.13 23.62 10.25
CA LEU A 11 -21.98 22.36 9.52
C LEU A 11 -23.31 21.57 9.60
N ILE A 12 -23.83 21.14 8.45
CA ILE A 12 -25.18 20.55 8.34
C ILE A 12 -25.12 19.06 7.99
N SER A 13 -24.33 18.67 6.98
CA SER A 13 -24.23 17.29 6.50
C SER A 13 -22.81 16.97 6.01
N PRO A 14 -22.26 15.77 6.27
CA PRO A 14 -22.79 14.73 7.15
C PRO A 14 -22.66 15.12 8.64
N PRO A 15 -23.64 14.80 9.51
CA PRO A 15 -23.55 15.07 10.95
C PRO A 15 -22.48 14.20 11.61
N SER A 16 -21.96 14.64 12.77
CA SER A 16 -20.87 13.92 13.45
C SER A 16 -21.29 12.51 13.88
N GLY A 17 -20.43 11.52 13.62
CA GLY A 17 -20.69 10.10 13.88
C GLY A 17 -21.59 9.41 12.86
N ASN A 18 -21.96 10.06 11.75
CA ASN A 18 -22.73 9.44 10.69
C ASN A 18 -21.97 8.28 10.02
N VAL A 19 -22.65 7.18 9.68
CA VAL A 19 -22.06 6.03 8.98
C VAL A 19 -22.82 5.78 7.68
N SER A 20 -22.24 6.20 6.56
CA SER A 20 -22.86 6.13 5.24
C SER A 20 -22.65 4.74 4.60
N PRO A 21 -23.71 4.10 4.06
CA PRO A 21 -23.61 2.88 3.23
C PRO A 21 -23.27 3.18 1.76
N SER A 22 -22.88 4.42 1.44
CA SER A 22 -22.58 4.88 0.09
C SER A 22 -21.19 5.51 0.07
N ASN A 23 -20.39 5.18 -0.95
CA ASN A 23 -19.13 5.85 -1.27
C ASN A 23 -19.33 7.29 -1.81
N VAL A 24 -20.56 7.80 -1.80
CA VAL A 24 -20.92 9.19 -2.10
C VAL A 24 -21.44 9.87 -0.84
N THR A 25 -20.91 11.06 -0.53
CA THR A 25 -21.35 11.89 0.59
C THR A 25 -21.59 13.32 0.12
N ILE A 26 -22.66 13.94 0.62
CA ILE A 26 -22.99 15.34 0.38
C ILE A 26 -22.53 16.15 1.59
N PHE A 27 -21.55 17.02 1.35
CA PHE A 27 -21.06 18.02 2.29
C PHE A 27 -21.91 19.29 2.15
N THR A 28 -22.58 19.65 3.24
CA THR A 28 -23.43 20.85 3.30
C THR A 28 -23.03 21.67 4.53
N CYS A 29 -22.64 22.92 4.32
CA CYS A 29 -22.38 23.87 5.39
C CYS A 29 -22.88 25.26 5.00
N ASN A 30 -23.26 26.05 6.00
CA ASN A 30 -23.88 27.35 5.82
C ASN A 30 -23.04 28.43 6.51
N GLY A 31 -22.63 29.44 5.75
CA GLY A 31 -21.98 30.65 6.25
C GLY A 31 -22.99 31.78 6.40
N THR A 32 -22.85 32.58 7.45
CA THR A 32 -23.65 33.81 7.63
C THR A 32 -22.75 34.96 8.04
N ASP A 33 -23.05 36.16 7.56
CA ASP A 33 -22.27 37.36 7.88
C ASP A 33 -23.17 38.59 8.07
N ASP A 34 -22.69 39.62 8.76
CA ASP A 34 -23.43 40.89 8.92
C ASP A 34 -23.23 41.88 7.77
N GLN A 35 -22.23 41.65 6.91
CA GLN A 35 -22.11 42.24 5.58
C GLN A 35 -22.39 41.23 4.47
N ASN A 36 -21.40 40.44 4.04
CA ASN A 36 -21.52 39.47 2.95
C ASN A 36 -20.51 38.32 3.08
N VAL A 37 -20.96 37.10 2.85
CA VAL A 37 -20.10 35.94 2.65
C VAL A 37 -19.43 36.03 1.27
N TYR A 38 -18.11 36.10 1.26
CA TYR A 38 -17.31 36.14 0.04
C TYR A 38 -17.06 34.75 -0.54
N LYS A 39 -16.59 33.81 0.31
CA LYS A 39 -16.32 32.42 -0.10
C LYS A 39 -16.48 31.41 1.03
N ILE A 40 -16.77 30.17 0.66
CA ILE A 40 -16.85 29.02 1.57
C ILE A 40 -15.92 27.92 1.06
N GLY A 41 -14.91 27.55 1.86
CA GLY A 41 -13.99 26.45 1.58
C GLY A 41 -14.35 25.19 2.36
N LEU A 42 -14.56 24.07 1.66
CA LEU A 42 -14.70 22.73 2.24
C LEU A 42 -13.33 22.13 2.51
N TYR A 43 -13.09 21.71 3.75
CA TYR A 43 -11.91 20.98 4.17
C TYR A 43 -12.29 19.59 4.67
N HIS A 44 -11.53 18.58 4.25
CA HIS A 44 -11.68 17.21 4.75
C HIS A 44 -10.35 16.46 4.64
N ASN A 45 -10.28 15.26 5.24
CA ASN A 45 -9.12 14.38 5.19
C ASN A 45 -9.29 13.15 4.28
N LEU A 46 -10.16 13.19 3.26
CA LEU A 46 -10.39 12.04 2.37
C LEU A 46 -9.10 11.58 1.66
N GLY A 47 -8.18 12.51 1.36
CA GLY A 47 -6.86 12.21 0.79
C GLY A 47 -5.80 11.79 1.83
N GLY A 48 -6.19 11.44 3.06
CA GLY A 48 -5.28 11.09 4.17
C GLY A 48 -4.79 12.27 5.02
N SER A 49 -4.81 13.49 4.49
CA SER A 49 -4.47 14.72 5.21
C SER A 49 -5.60 15.74 5.15
N PHE A 50 -5.86 16.44 6.26
CA PHE A 50 -6.91 17.47 6.33
C PHE A 50 -6.52 18.72 5.52
N GLN A 51 -7.16 18.91 4.36
CA GLN A 51 -6.78 19.93 3.38
C GLN A 51 -8.02 20.55 2.72
N LEU A 52 -7.84 21.72 2.09
CA LEU A 52 -8.85 22.36 1.26
C LEU A 52 -9.15 21.46 0.06
N ASN A 53 -10.42 21.12 -0.15
CA ASN A 53 -10.83 20.30 -1.28
C ASN A 53 -11.55 21.10 -2.36
N GLN A 54 -12.51 21.96 -1.96
CA GLN A 54 -13.28 22.77 -2.89
C GLN A 54 -13.60 24.12 -2.24
N THR A 55 -13.64 25.18 -3.06
CA THR A 55 -14.08 26.51 -2.65
C THR A 55 -15.25 26.95 -3.52
N GLN A 56 -16.35 27.39 -2.90
CA GLN A 56 -17.41 28.14 -3.58
C GLN A 56 -17.14 29.63 -3.34
N ARG A 57 -16.98 30.37 -4.44
CA ARG A 57 -16.97 31.83 -4.44
C ARG A 57 -18.40 32.28 -4.70
N VAL A 58 -18.95 33.04 -3.75
CA VAL A 58 -20.37 33.38 -3.78
C VAL A 58 -20.61 34.55 -4.73
N MET A 59 -19.88 35.64 -4.49
CA MET A 59 -20.10 36.93 -5.14
C MET A 59 -19.41 37.03 -6.52
N GLU A 60 -18.34 36.26 -6.74
CA GLU A 60 -17.52 36.31 -7.95
C GLU A 60 -17.96 35.31 -9.04
N LEU A 61 -17.51 35.52 -10.27
CA LEU A 61 -17.75 34.57 -11.37
C LEU A 61 -16.88 33.32 -11.22
N GLU A 62 -17.44 32.22 -11.72
CA GLU A 62 -16.78 30.91 -11.77
C GLU A 62 -16.09 30.71 -13.13
N ASN A 63 -14.89 30.13 -13.09
CA ASN A 63 -14.13 29.73 -14.28
C ASN A 63 -14.68 28.39 -14.79
N ASP A 64 -15.75 28.43 -15.60
CA ASP A 64 -16.31 27.24 -16.25
C ASP A 64 -15.58 26.88 -17.54
N VAL A 65 -15.78 25.66 -18.07
CA VAL A 65 -15.06 25.10 -19.23
C VAL A 65 -15.21 25.85 -20.56
N ASN A 66 -16.09 26.85 -20.65
CA ASN A 66 -16.26 27.73 -21.82
C ASN A 66 -15.70 29.13 -21.56
N THR A 67 -15.15 29.38 -20.38
CA THR A 67 -14.42 30.58 -20.04
C THR A 67 -13.03 30.47 -20.65
N THR A 68 -12.59 31.52 -21.31
CA THR A 68 -11.27 31.59 -21.97
C THR A 68 -10.34 32.55 -21.26
N LEU A 69 -10.90 33.50 -20.51
CA LEU A 69 -10.18 34.40 -19.63
C LEU A 69 -11.12 34.85 -18.51
N LEU A 70 -10.66 34.85 -17.26
CA LEU A 70 -11.38 35.41 -16.11
C LEU A 70 -10.40 36.17 -15.20
N CYS A 71 -10.54 37.49 -15.13
CA CYS A 71 -9.68 38.37 -14.36
C CYS A 71 -10.53 39.11 -13.31
N ARG A 72 -10.33 38.78 -12.03
CA ARG A 72 -11.11 39.37 -10.92
C ARG A 72 -10.64 40.74 -10.47
N PHE A 73 -9.33 41.01 -10.62
CA PHE A 73 -8.68 42.27 -10.20
C PHE A 73 -8.58 42.51 -8.68
N ASP A 74 -8.61 41.43 -7.90
CA ASP A 74 -8.37 41.33 -6.45
C ASP A 74 -6.94 41.72 -6.00
N GLY A 75 -6.47 42.92 -6.35
CA GLY A 75 -5.11 43.40 -6.11
C GLY A 75 -4.06 42.76 -7.02
N SER A 76 -4.49 42.07 -8.08
CA SER A 76 -3.63 41.36 -9.03
C SER A 76 -4.14 41.49 -10.46
N TYR A 77 -3.22 41.61 -11.42
CA TYR A 77 -3.50 41.54 -12.86
C TYR A 77 -3.51 40.09 -13.40
N ALA A 78 -3.25 39.11 -12.53
CA ALA A 78 -3.31 37.69 -12.89
C ALA A 78 -4.76 37.21 -12.93
N CYS A 79 -5.12 36.58 -14.03
CA CYS A 79 -6.40 35.93 -14.29
C CYS A 79 -6.35 34.46 -13.81
N GLU A 80 -7.49 33.79 -13.68
CA GLU A 80 -7.59 32.46 -13.03
C GLU A 80 -6.70 31.38 -13.69
N ASP A 81 -6.53 31.45 -15.02
CA ASP A 81 -5.68 30.52 -15.79
C ASP A 81 -4.17 30.88 -15.74
N GLY A 82 -3.79 31.90 -14.96
CA GLY A 82 -2.41 32.35 -14.76
C GLY A 82 -1.89 33.37 -15.77
N GLU A 83 -2.68 33.77 -16.76
CA GLU A 83 -2.33 34.87 -17.66
C GLU A 83 -2.34 36.21 -16.92
N VAL A 84 -1.38 37.09 -17.21
CA VAL A 84 -1.24 38.40 -16.56
C VAL A 84 -1.46 39.51 -17.59
N GLY A 85 -2.41 40.40 -17.31
CA GLY A 85 -2.68 41.55 -18.17
C GLY A 85 -1.50 42.50 -18.27
N THR A 86 -1.16 42.96 -19.47
CA THR A 86 -0.11 43.97 -19.67
C THR A 86 -0.70 45.35 -19.40
N ASN A 87 -0.30 45.97 -18.30
CA ASN A 87 -0.83 47.27 -17.88
C ASN A 87 0.16 48.42 -18.08
N THR A 88 -0.38 49.64 -18.20
CA THR A 88 0.37 50.90 -18.15
C THR A 88 -0.35 51.82 -17.17
N ASN A 89 0.34 52.22 -16.10
CA ASN A 89 -0.08 53.20 -15.07
C ASN A 89 -1.39 52.93 -14.28
N THR A 90 -2.13 51.85 -14.55
CA THR A 90 -3.35 51.47 -13.82
C THR A 90 -3.14 51.25 -12.32
N ASP A 91 -4.17 51.53 -11.52
CA ASP A 91 -4.22 51.30 -10.07
C ASP A 91 -5.41 50.39 -9.66
N PHE A 92 -5.41 49.87 -8.42
CA PHE A 92 -6.53 49.10 -7.86
C PHE A 92 -7.31 49.95 -6.85
N LEU A 93 -8.65 49.93 -6.92
CA LEU A 93 -9.56 50.62 -6.00
C LEU A 93 -10.64 49.68 -5.46
N ASN A 94 -11.23 49.99 -4.30
CA ASN A 94 -12.37 49.25 -3.75
C ASN A 94 -13.51 49.14 -4.78
N SER A 95 -14.02 47.92 -4.94
CA SER A 95 -14.90 47.56 -6.05
C SER A 95 -16.21 46.89 -5.61
N THR A 96 -17.01 46.41 -6.56
CA THR A 96 -18.18 45.55 -6.31
C THR A 96 -17.76 44.33 -5.49
N PHE A 97 -16.63 43.73 -5.85
CA PHE A 97 -15.96 42.69 -5.07
C PHE A 97 -14.55 43.15 -4.74
N MET A 98 -14.20 43.17 -3.45
CA MET A 98 -12.87 43.54 -2.92
C MET A 98 -12.23 44.76 -3.62
N THR A 99 -11.42 44.53 -4.67
CA THR A 99 -10.83 45.60 -5.50
C THR A 99 -10.98 45.32 -6.99
N GLY A 100 -11.00 46.39 -7.78
CA GLY A 100 -11.08 46.36 -9.24
C GLY A 100 -10.01 47.25 -9.86
N VAL A 101 -9.69 47.01 -11.13
CA VAL A 101 -8.65 47.75 -11.86
C VAL A 101 -9.20 49.05 -12.42
N ARG A 102 -8.56 50.16 -12.10
CA ARG A 102 -8.87 51.48 -12.66
C ARG A 102 -8.02 51.75 -13.91
N VAL A 103 -8.68 52.29 -14.94
CA VAL A 103 -8.05 52.71 -16.20
C VAL A 103 -8.38 54.20 -16.40
N ASN A 104 -7.47 55.09 -15.98
CA ASN A 104 -7.60 56.55 -16.07
C ASN A 104 -7.32 57.11 -17.49
N ASP A 105 -7.30 58.44 -17.63
CA ASP A 105 -7.11 59.18 -18.89
C ASP A 105 -5.86 58.81 -19.72
N THR A 106 -4.83 58.21 -19.10
CA THR A 106 -3.56 57.83 -19.77
C THR A 106 -3.22 56.34 -19.64
N ASP A 107 -4.07 55.58 -18.96
CA ASP A 107 -3.79 54.18 -18.68
C ASP A 107 -4.16 53.28 -19.85
N SER A 108 -3.60 52.07 -19.85
CA SER A 108 -4.09 50.97 -20.68
C SER A 108 -3.95 49.64 -19.96
N LEU A 109 -4.83 48.71 -20.26
CA LEU A 109 -4.75 47.31 -19.84
C LEU A 109 -5.08 46.44 -21.04
N ARG A 110 -4.14 45.59 -21.47
CA ARG A 110 -4.30 44.76 -22.67
C ARG A 110 -3.95 43.29 -22.44
N TYR A 111 -4.58 42.44 -23.24
CA TYR A 111 -4.41 40.99 -23.26
C TYR A 111 -4.24 40.49 -24.69
N PRO A 112 -3.49 39.40 -24.94
CA PRO A 112 -3.45 38.77 -26.26
C PRO A 112 -4.85 38.31 -26.69
N VAL A 113 -5.19 38.55 -27.96
CA VAL A 113 -6.42 38.02 -28.58
C VAL A 113 -6.33 36.50 -28.76
N PHE A 114 -5.15 36.02 -29.14
CA PHE A 114 -4.88 34.61 -29.39
C PHE A 114 -5.05 33.78 -28.10
N GLY A 115 -5.84 32.70 -28.18
CA GLY A 115 -6.18 31.82 -27.05
C GLY A 115 -7.38 32.29 -26.22
N ASN A 116 -7.57 33.60 -26.10
CA ASN A 116 -8.59 34.22 -25.25
C ASN A 116 -9.92 34.52 -25.98
N LEU A 117 -9.89 34.85 -27.27
CA LEU A 117 -11.08 35.30 -28.02
C LEU A 117 -11.39 34.34 -29.20
N GLU A 118 -12.62 33.84 -29.28
CA GLU A 118 -13.09 32.98 -30.39
C GLU A 118 -13.91 33.83 -31.39
N MET A 119 -13.44 33.95 -32.63
CA MET A 119 -14.04 34.89 -33.59
C MET A 119 -15.46 34.50 -34.02
N ALA A 120 -15.69 33.19 -34.16
CA ALA A 120 -16.96 32.66 -34.66
C ALA A 120 -18.13 32.79 -33.66
N LYS A 121 -17.85 32.97 -32.36
CA LYS A 121 -18.86 33.17 -31.29
C LYS A 121 -18.19 33.48 -29.95
N GLY A 122 -18.90 34.18 -29.08
CA GLY A 122 -18.46 34.33 -27.69
C GLY A 122 -19.33 35.22 -26.82
N THR A 123 -18.82 35.48 -25.63
CA THR A 123 -19.32 36.45 -24.65
C THR A 123 -18.14 37.23 -24.07
N VAL A 124 -18.29 38.55 -23.94
CA VAL A 124 -17.44 39.41 -23.11
C VAL A 124 -18.33 40.06 -22.07
N GLU A 125 -17.98 39.97 -20.79
CA GLU A 125 -18.71 40.63 -19.72
C GLU A 125 -17.78 41.15 -18.63
N PHE A 126 -18.24 42.19 -17.92
CA PHE A 126 -17.53 42.81 -16.81
C PHE A 126 -18.48 43.68 -15.98
N TRP A 127 -18.07 43.94 -14.73
CA TRP A 127 -18.56 45.06 -13.96
C TRP A 127 -17.76 46.32 -14.29
N VAL A 128 -18.43 47.46 -14.41
CA VAL A 128 -17.81 48.75 -14.66
C VAL A 128 -18.37 49.84 -13.74
N LYS A 129 -17.47 50.56 -13.06
CA LYS A 129 -17.78 51.78 -12.30
C LYS A 129 -17.55 52.98 -13.20
N VAL A 130 -18.63 53.67 -13.55
CA VAL A 130 -18.62 54.73 -14.56
C VAL A 130 -17.70 55.89 -14.13
N GLY A 131 -16.60 56.09 -14.87
CA GLY A 131 -15.67 57.22 -14.69
C GLY A 131 -15.91 58.42 -15.60
N PHE A 132 -16.88 58.32 -16.51
CA PHE A 132 -17.12 59.24 -17.62
C PHE A 132 -18.55 59.82 -17.57
N THR A 133 -18.78 60.98 -18.18
CA THR A 133 -20.17 61.42 -18.45
C THR A 133 -20.70 60.72 -19.70
N PRO A 134 -21.96 60.24 -19.75
CA PRO A 134 -22.49 59.55 -20.93
C PRO A 134 -22.46 60.37 -22.23
N SER A 135 -22.29 61.69 -22.15
CA SER A 135 -22.06 62.59 -23.28
C SER A 135 -20.68 62.47 -23.93
N GLU A 136 -19.66 61.99 -23.21
CA GLU A 136 -18.32 61.73 -23.74
C GLU A 136 -18.34 60.55 -24.74
N THR A 137 -17.25 60.39 -25.48
CA THR A 137 -16.99 59.19 -26.28
C THR A 137 -15.91 58.38 -25.59
N VAL A 138 -16.22 57.17 -25.13
CA VAL A 138 -15.29 56.32 -24.38
C VAL A 138 -15.41 54.86 -24.78
N TRP A 139 -14.31 54.12 -24.69
CA TRP A 139 -14.20 52.72 -25.07
C TRP A 139 -14.05 51.87 -23.81
N LEU A 140 -14.94 50.88 -23.66
CA LEU A 140 -14.94 49.94 -22.54
C LEU A 140 -14.20 48.66 -22.89
N PHE A 141 -14.28 48.23 -24.15
CA PHE A 141 -13.54 47.09 -24.71
C PHE A 141 -13.28 47.34 -26.20
N SER A 142 -12.09 47.00 -26.69
CA SER A 142 -11.78 47.01 -28.13
C SER A 142 -10.68 46.03 -28.50
N THR A 143 -10.66 45.58 -29.75
CA THR A 143 -9.68 44.62 -30.26
C THR A 143 -8.70 45.16 -31.30
N GLY A 144 -8.70 46.47 -31.57
CA GLY A 144 -7.64 47.11 -32.36
C GLY A 144 -8.05 48.14 -33.43
N ALA A 145 -9.18 48.83 -33.25
CA ALA A 145 -9.55 50.10 -33.90
C ALA A 145 -9.43 50.19 -35.45
N SER A 146 -9.44 49.07 -36.18
CA SER A 146 -9.29 49.03 -37.63
C SER A 146 -10.62 49.04 -38.40
N ASN A 147 -11.77 48.98 -37.72
CA ASN A 147 -13.12 48.85 -38.32
C ASN A 147 -13.24 47.71 -39.35
N VAL A 148 -12.39 46.70 -39.21
CA VAL A 148 -12.29 45.46 -40.00
C VAL A 148 -11.70 44.44 -39.02
N ASN A 149 -12.32 43.26 -38.89
CA ASN A 149 -12.01 42.26 -37.86
C ASN A 149 -11.88 42.89 -36.45
N ASP A 150 -12.94 43.56 -35.98
CA ASP A 150 -12.88 44.31 -34.72
C ASP A 150 -14.17 44.16 -33.90
N LEU A 151 -14.02 43.92 -32.59
CA LEU A 151 -15.09 43.90 -31.59
C LEU A 151 -14.94 45.12 -30.69
N ILE A 152 -15.95 45.99 -30.65
CA ILE A 152 -15.90 47.25 -29.90
C ILE A 152 -17.11 47.37 -28.98
N ILE A 153 -16.87 47.64 -27.69
CA ILE A 153 -17.88 48.15 -26.75
C ILE A 153 -17.51 49.59 -26.40
N LYS A 154 -18.35 50.55 -26.80
CA LYS A 154 -18.11 52.00 -26.57
C LYS A 154 -19.37 52.72 -26.13
N VAL A 155 -19.22 53.82 -25.38
CA VAL A 155 -20.31 54.77 -25.10
C VAL A 155 -20.07 56.04 -25.91
N GLN A 156 -21.13 56.57 -26.50
CA GLN A 156 -21.12 57.81 -27.26
C GLN A 156 -22.52 58.46 -27.18
N SER A 157 -22.58 59.74 -26.82
CA SER A 157 -23.83 60.54 -26.85
C SER A 157 -25.04 59.92 -26.11
N GLY A 158 -24.80 59.37 -24.92
CA GLY A 158 -25.82 58.75 -24.07
C GLY A 158 -26.22 57.33 -24.47
N THR A 159 -25.50 56.72 -25.40
CA THR A 159 -25.79 55.39 -25.94
C THR A 159 -24.55 54.51 -25.86
N ILE A 160 -24.68 53.29 -25.33
CA ILE A 160 -23.66 52.25 -25.40
C ILE A 160 -23.90 51.40 -26.66
N TYR A 161 -22.82 51.10 -27.36
CA TYR A 161 -22.79 50.32 -28.59
C TYR A 161 -21.93 49.09 -28.37
N PHE A 162 -22.39 47.95 -28.87
CA PHE A 162 -21.53 46.82 -29.20
C PHE A 162 -21.52 46.65 -30.72
N LEU A 163 -20.33 46.66 -31.32
CA LEU A 163 -20.11 46.51 -32.75
C LEU A 163 -19.21 45.29 -33.02
N VAL A 164 -19.52 44.58 -34.10
CA VAL A 164 -18.75 43.44 -34.61
C VAL A 164 -18.50 43.67 -36.10
N TYR A 165 -17.24 43.94 -36.47
CA TYR A 165 -16.79 44.12 -37.85
C TYR A 165 -16.24 42.82 -38.44
N ASP A 166 -16.62 42.52 -39.67
CA ASP A 166 -16.10 41.38 -40.43
C ASP A 166 -14.83 41.73 -41.24
N ASN A 167 -14.34 40.77 -42.02
CA ASN A 167 -13.12 40.92 -42.82
C ASN A 167 -13.24 41.84 -44.06
N GLN A 168 -14.44 42.33 -44.36
CA GLN A 168 -14.74 43.30 -45.43
C GLN A 168 -15.02 44.71 -44.88
N GLY A 169 -15.22 44.83 -43.55
CA GLY A 169 -15.60 46.08 -42.88
C GLY A 169 -17.12 46.27 -42.79
N ASP A 170 -17.91 45.28 -43.21
CA ASP A 170 -19.33 45.22 -42.89
C ASP A 170 -19.50 44.88 -41.39
N PHE A 171 -20.57 45.36 -40.76
CA PHE A 171 -20.73 45.22 -39.31
C PHE A 171 -22.16 44.97 -38.85
N ALA A 172 -22.28 44.27 -37.72
CA ALA A 172 -23.48 44.26 -36.90
C ALA A 172 -23.29 45.19 -35.70
N GLU A 173 -24.32 45.98 -35.37
CA GLU A 173 -24.35 46.82 -34.19
C GLU A 173 -25.58 46.53 -33.33
N ILE A 174 -25.44 46.73 -32.02
CA ILE A 174 -26.55 46.71 -31.07
C ILE A 174 -26.34 47.80 -30.01
N THR A 175 -27.39 48.56 -29.72
CA THR A 175 -27.31 49.77 -28.90
C THR A 175 -28.21 49.71 -27.67
N ARG A 176 -27.78 50.31 -26.55
CA ARG A 176 -28.64 50.57 -25.38
C ARG A 176 -28.52 52.02 -24.94
N ASN A 177 -29.62 52.60 -24.44
CA ASN A 177 -29.58 53.92 -23.84
C ASN A 177 -28.94 53.81 -22.44
N VAL A 178 -27.94 54.64 -22.19
CA VAL A 178 -27.22 54.76 -20.90
C VAL A 178 -27.14 56.22 -20.46
N SER A 179 -28.04 57.09 -20.95
CA SER A 179 -28.03 58.52 -20.61
C SER A 179 -28.42 58.81 -19.16
N SER A 180 -28.85 57.79 -18.41
CA SER A 180 -29.12 57.84 -16.97
C SER A 180 -27.93 57.45 -16.09
N TRP A 181 -26.83 56.91 -16.65
CA TRP A 181 -25.65 56.52 -15.88
C TRP A 181 -24.94 57.75 -15.30
N ASN A 182 -24.61 57.70 -14.01
CA ASN A 182 -23.89 58.76 -13.30
C ASN A 182 -22.48 58.30 -12.92
N ILE A 183 -21.55 59.26 -12.81
CA ILE A 183 -20.17 58.97 -12.39
C ILE A 183 -20.18 58.35 -10.99
N GLY A 184 -19.50 57.21 -10.86
CA GLY A 184 -19.40 56.43 -9.63
C GLY A 184 -20.43 55.31 -9.46
N GLU A 185 -21.43 55.21 -10.35
CA GLU A 185 -22.38 54.08 -10.40
C GLU A 185 -21.74 52.82 -10.99
N TRP A 186 -22.16 51.65 -10.50
CA TRP A 186 -21.75 50.34 -10.98
C TRP A 186 -22.80 49.76 -11.91
N HIS A 187 -22.36 49.27 -13.08
CA HIS A 187 -23.19 48.53 -14.02
C HIS A 187 -22.53 47.23 -14.45
N HIS A 188 -23.34 46.21 -14.72
CA HIS A 188 -22.90 44.97 -15.37
C HIS A 188 -23.16 45.08 -16.87
N VAL A 189 -22.12 44.86 -17.67
CA VAL A 189 -22.19 44.90 -19.14
C VAL A 189 -21.80 43.54 -19.66
N ALA A 190 -22.65 42.94 -20.51
CA ALA A 190 -22.33 41.69 -21.20
C ALA A 190 -22.72 41.76 -22.68
N ALA A 191 -21.76 41.54 -23.57
CA ALA A 191 -21.91 41.51 -25.02
C ALA A 191 -21.70 40.09 -25.55
N VAL A 192 -22.55 39.65 -26.48
CA VAL A 192 -22.50 38.31 -27.08
C VAL A 192 -22.57 38.37 -28.60
N TRP A 193 -21.84 37.48 -29.29
CA TRP A 193 -21.83 37.37 -30.76
C TRP A 193 -21.82 35.91 -31.24
N SER A 194 -22.30 35.68 -32.46
CA SER A 194 -22.25 34.37 -33.15
C SER A 194 -22.37 34.55 -34.67
N VAL A 195 -21.48 33.89 -35.41
CA VAL A 195 -21.31 33.97 -36.87
C VAL A 195 -21.66 32.64 -37.58
N VAL A 196 -22.16 31.64 -36.84
CA VAL A 196 -22.45 30.30 -37.38
C VAL A 196 -23.95 30.04 -37.38
N GLY A 197 -24.51 29.72 -38.56
CA GLY A 197 -25.90 29.29 -38.78
C GLY A 197 -26.26 27.90 -38.23
N GLY A 198 -25.79 27.57 -37.02
CA GLY A 198 -26.17 26.37 -36.27
C GLY A 198 -27.37 26.64 -35.36
N ALA A 199 -28.13 25.58 -35.03
CA ALA A 199 -29.32 25.71 -34.20
C ALA A 199 -28.99 26.18 -32.77
N PHE A 200 -29.38 27.41 -32.45
CA PHE A 200 -29.53 27.87 -31.07
C PHE A 200 -30.55 26.97 -30.36
N ASN A 201 -30.17 26.41 -29.21
CA ASN A 201 -31.07 25.67 -28.32
C ASN A 201 -31.52 26.53 -27.10
N ASP A 202 -31.18 27.82 -27.11
CA ASP A 202 -31.57 28.85 -26.14
C ASP A 202 -32.23 30.03 -26.88
N ASP A 203 -33.09 30.79 -26.18
CA ASP A 203 -34.05 31.86 -26.59
C ASP A 203 -33.69 32.85 -27.73
N ILE A 204 -32.46 32.87 -28.25
CA ILE A 204 -31.95 33.90 -29.17
C ILE A 204 -32.16 33.50 -30.66
N GLY A 205 -32.37 32.22 -30.98
CA GLY A 205 -32.80 31.75 -32.32
C GLY A 205 -31.73 31.81 -33.43
N THR A 206 -31.97 31.12 -34.55
CA THR A 206 -31.00 30.92 -35.64
C THR A 206 -30.65 32.19 -36.42
N GLY A 207 -29.36 32.38 -36.74
CA GLY A 207 -28.84 33.46 -37.59
C GLY A 207 -27.49 33.98 -37.09
N ASN A 208 -26.88 34.93 -37.83
CA ASN A 208 -25.73 35.69 -37.35
C ASN A 208 -26.25 36.79 -36.43
N LYS A 209 -25.79 36.81 -35.17
CA LYS A 209 -26.44 37.62 -34.11
C LYS A 209 -25.45 38.26 -33.17
N VAL A 210 -25.82 39.46 -32.73
CA VAL A 210 -25.18 40.21 -31.64
C VAL A 210 -26.25 40.62 -30.62
N ASN A 211 -25.92 40.65 -29.34
CA ASN A 211 -26.80 41.19 -28.31
C ASN A 211 -25.98 41.85 -27.19
N LEU A 212 -26.59 42.80 -26.48
CA LEU A 212 -25.99 43.56 -25.39
C LEU A 212 -26.96 43.61 -24.20
N PHE A 213 -26.46 43.14 -23.07
CA PHE A 213 -27.14 43.10 -21.79
C PHE A 213 -26.56 44.18 -20.88
N ILE A 214 -27.44 44.92 -20.22
CA ILE A 214 -27.11 45.89 -19.18
C ILE A 214 -27.87 45.49 -17.93
N ASP A 215 -27.16 45.35 -16.82
CA ASP A 215 -27.70 44.99 -15.51
C ASP A 215 -28.60 43.73 -15.58
N GLY A 216 -28.06 42.67 -16.21
CA GLY A 216 -28.72 41.38 -16.42
C GLY A 216 -29.82 41.36 -17.49
N SER A 217 -30.21 42.50 -18.08
CA SER A 217 -31.35 42.61 -18.99
C SER A 217 -30.97 43.04 -20.42
N ASP A 218 -31.60 42.44 -21.43
CA ASP A 218 -31.36 42.78 -22.84
C ASP A 218 -32.41 43.72 -23.46
N GLN A 219 -33.63 43.83 -22.90
CA GLN A 219 -34.70 44.78 -23.31
C GLN A 219 -35.15 44.77 -24.79
N SER A 220 -34.51 44.01 -25.71
CA SER A 220 -34.84 43.98 -27.13
C SER A 220 -34.33 42.71 -27.84
N THR A 221 -35.09 42.23 -28.82
CA THR A 221 -34.76 41.06 -29.66
C THR A 221 -34.12 41.48 -30.99
N THR A 222 -32.88 41.03 -31.22
CA THR A 222 -32.11 40.91 -32.49
C THR A 222 -32.52 41.73 -33.73
N VAL A 223 -31.58 42.47 -34.34
CA VAL A 223 -31.39 42.52 -35.82
C VAL A 223 -29.91 42.82 -36.15
N ASN A 224 -29.21 41.98 -36.93
CA ASN A 224 -28.71 42.32 -38.28
C ASN A 224 -27.90 41.15 -38.89
N ASP A 225 -28.28 40.71 -40.09
CA ASP A 225 -27.73 39.52 -40.76
C ASP A 225 -26.52 39.84 -41.68
N GLN A 226 -25.94 41.04 -41.60
CA GLN A 226 -25.01 41.58 -42.60
C GLN A 226 -23.52 41.54 -42.21
N TYR A 227 -23.08 40.51 -41.48
CA TYR A 227 -21.65 40.28 -41.26
C TYR A 227 -21.37 38.78 -41.42
N ASN A 228 -20.38 38.41 -42.24
CA ASN A 228 -20.26 37.03 -42.73
C ASN A 228 -19.13 36.22 -42.08
N ASP A 229 -18.02 36.87 -41.74
CA ASP A 229 -16.84 36.21 -41.17
C ASP A 229 -15.95 37.22 -40.42
N VAL A 230 -15.93 37.14 -39.09
CA VAL A 230 -14.96 37.89 -38.28
C VAL A 230 -13.61 37.20 -38.46
N GLY A 231 -12.76 37.79 -39.31
CA GLY A 231 -11.45 37.27 -39.63
C GLY A 231 -10.46 37.45 -38.48
N ASN A 232 -9.15 37.41 -38.80
CA ASN A 232 -8.15 37.56 -37.76
C ASN A 232 -8.14 39.00 -37.20
N ILE A 233 -8.63 39.10 -35.96
CA ILE A 233 -8.58 40.29 -35.12
C ILE A 233 -7.12 40.64 -34.78
N GLY A 234 -6.86 41.89 -34.38
CA GLY A 234 -5.54 42.38 -33.98
C GLY A 234 -4.84 41.56 -32.87
N THR A 235 -3.56 41.81 -32.64
CA THR A 235 -2.75 41.00 -31.69
C THR A 235 -3.23 41.08 -30.24
N TYR A 236 -3.79 42.22 -29.84
CA TYR A 236 -4.20 42.52 -28.47
C TYR A 236 -5.59 43.14 -28.43
N PHE A 237 -6.33 42.85 -27.36
CA PHE A 237 -7.52 43.59 -26.99
C PHE A 237 -7.29 44.38 -25.70
N TYR A 238 -8.07 45.44 -25.53
CA TYR A 238 -7.90 46.47 -24.52
C TYR A 238 -9.16 46.57 -23.66
N LEU A 239 -8.97 46.69 -22.34
CA LEU A 239 -10.03 46.96 -21.37
C LEU A 239 -9.96 48.44 -20.96
N GLY A 240 -11.11 49.11 -20.98
CA GLY A 240 -11.26 50.51 -20.56
C GLY A 240 -10.49 51.57 -21.35
N SER A 241 -9.84 51.19 -22.44
CA SER A 241 -8.91 51.98 -23.25
C SER A 241 -8.99 51.57 -24.74
N ASP A 242 -8.54 52.44 -25.63
CA ASP A 242 -8.29 52.13 -27.04
C ASP A 242 -6.80 51.89 -27.32
N GLN A 243 -6.45 51.60 -28.58
CA GLN A 243 -5.11 51.16 -28.97
C GLN A 243 -4.03 52.26 -28.87
N ASP A 244 -4.42 53.53 -28.99
CA ASP A 244 -3.48 54.67 -29.10
C ASP A 244 -3.43 55.50 -27.81
N GLY A 245 -2.66 55.03 -26.82
CA GLY A 245 -2.40 55.75 -25.56
C GLY A 245 -1.56 57.04 -25.67
N GLN A 246 -1.83 57.91 -26.65
CA GLN A 246 -1.24 59.25 -26.77
C GLN A 246 -2.28 60.31 -27.18
N GLU A 247 -2.34 61.39 -26.38
CA GLU A 247 -2.97 62.70 -26.66
C GLU A 247 -4.16 62.77 -27.65
N ASN A 248 -5.19 61.93 -27.48
CA ASN A 248 -6.61 62.15 -27.84
C ASN A 248 -7.48 60.90 -27.54
N SER A 249 -7.06 60.11 -26.55
CA SER A 249 -7.48 58.71 -26.38
C SER A 249 -8.86 58.54 -25.73
N TYR A 250 -9.52 57.43 -26.02
CA TYR A 250 -10.92 57.19 -25.69
C TYR A 250 -11.10 56.44 -24.35
N GLN A 251 -10.22 56.63 -23.36
CA GLN A 251 -10.31 55.91 -22.09
C GLN A 251 -11.63 56.18 -21.34
N SER A 252 -12.13 55.11 -20.74
CA SER A 252 -13.33 55.11 -19.91
C SER A 252 -13.18 55.84 -18.58
N LYS A 253 -11.95 56.02 -18.05
CA LYS A 253 -11.69 56.58 -16.71
C LYS A 253 -12.29 55.73 -15.58
N SER A 254 -12.78 54.53 -15.91
CA SER A 254 -13.61 53.67 -15.08
C SER A 254 -12.80 52.68 -14.24
N VAL A 255 -13.46 52.05 -13.29
CA VAL A 255 -12.95 50.85 -12.58
C VAL A 255 -13.64 49.61 -13.16
N PHE A 256 -12.88 48.56 -13.45
CA PHE A 256 -13.37 47.28 -13.99
C PHE A 256 -13.13 46.15 -12.99
N ASP A 257 -14.05 45.20 -12.97
CA ASP A 257 -14.12 44.09 -12.02
C ASP A 257 -14.78 42.88 -12.70
N GLU A 258 -14.43 41.67 -12.29
CA GLU A 258 -14.94 40.39 -12.83
C GLU A 258 -14.97 40.34 -14.37
N PHE A 259 -13.85 40.68 -15.02
CA PHE A 259 -13.74 40.66 -16.47
C PHE A 259 -13.63 39.22 -16.99
N ARG A 260 -14.66 38.77 -17.73
CA ARG A 260 -14.76 37.42 -18.29
C ARG A 260 -14.90 37.45 -19.81
N VAL A 261 -14.07 36.65 -20.48
CA VAL A 261 -14.24 36.26 -21.88
C VAL A 261 -14.65 34.78 -21.93
N SER A 262 -15.56 34.43 -22.84
CA SER A 262 -16.02 33.05 -23.02
C SER A 262 -16.20 32.71 -24.49
N ASN A 263 -15.87 31.48 -24.87
CA ASN A 263 -16.04 30.96 -26.24
C ASN A 263 -17.41 30.32 -26.51
N LYS A 264 -18.39 30.66 -25.66
CA LYS A 264 -19.79 30.31 -25.79
C LYS A 264 -20.61 31.59 -25.71
N VAL A 265 -21.68 31.67 -26.50
CA VAL A 265 -22.79 32.61 -26.26
C VAL A 265 -23.47 32.23 -24.94
N ARG A 266 -23.35 33.08 -23.91
CA ARG A 266 -24.10 32.91 -22.67
C ARG A 266 -25.52 33.40 -22.89
N ASN A 267 -26.49 32.61 -22.41
CA ASN A 267 -27.90 32.98 -22.54
C ASN A 267 -28.32 33.99 -21.45
N ARG A 268 -29.52 34.57 -21.61
CA ARG A 268 -30.10 35.56 -20.68
C ARG A 268 -30.12 35.08 -19.22
N VAL A 269 -30.36 33.80 -18.95
CA VAL A 269 -30.38 33.26 -17.58
C VAL A 269 -28.96 33.26 -17.00
N GLN A 270 -27.96 32.81 -17.78
CA GLN A 270 -26.56 32.79 -17.35
C GLN A 270 -25.99 34.20 -17.09
N ILE A 271 -26.36 35.17 -17.93
CA ILE A 271 -25.95 36.57 -17.78
C ILE A 271 -26.64 37.22 -16.58
N ASN A 272 -27.95 37.02 -16.42
CA ASN A 272 -28.69 37.51 -15.25
C ASN A 272 -28.21 36.87 -13.93
N GLN A 273 -27.81 35.59 -13.94
CA GLN A 273 -27.13 34.97 -12.79
C GLN A 273 -25.80 35.65 -12.45
N SER A 274 -25.02 36.02 -13.47
CA SER A 274 -23.73 36.71 -13.32
C SER A 274 -23.91 38.14 -12.77
N PHE A 275 -24.98 38.83 -13.16
CA PHE A 275 -25.41 40.11 -12.58
C PHE A 275 -25.91 39.98 -11.12
N LEU A 276 -26.72 38.96 -10.82
CA LEU A 276 -27.28 38.78 -9.48
C LEU A 276 -26.22 38.48 -8.41
N LYS A 277 -25.11 37.80 -8.77
CA LYS A 277 -23.94 37.62 -7.90
C LYS A 277 -23.31 38.94 -7.42
N GLY A 278 -23.49 40.04 -8.14
CA GLY A 278 -22.98 41.37 -7.77
C GLY A 278 -23.97 42.33 -7.13
N THR A 279 -25.23 41.92 -6.93
CA THR A 279 -26.31 42.83 -6.50
C THR A 279 -27.19 42.30 -5.38
N VAL A 280 -27.18 41.00 -5.11
CA VAL A 280 -27.90 40.40 -3.99
C VAL A 280 -27.02 40.45 -2.73
N GLY A 281 -27.62 40.71 -1.57
CA GLY A 281 -26.91 40.63 -0.30
C GLY A 281 -26.64 39.18 0.08
N HIS A 282 -25.37 38.81 0.19
CA HIS A 282 -24.87 37.45 0.45
C HIS A 282 -24.66 37.19 1.95
N THR A 283 -25.59 37.65 2.80
CA THR A 283 -25.52 37.53 4.27
C THR A 283 -25.71 36.10 4.79
N ASN A 284 -26.17 35.17 3.96
CA ASN A 284 -26.47 33.79 4.34
C ASN A 284 -26.37 32.84 3.14
N GLU A 285 -25.34 31.99 3.14
CA GLU A 285 -24.91 31.24 1.96
C GLU A 285 -24.59 29.78 2.29
N THR A 286 -25.14 28.86 1.49
CA THR A 286 -24.95 27.41 1.67
C THR A 286 -24.02 26.85 0.61
N LEU A 287 -22.91 26.25 1.05
CA LEU A 287 -22.11 25.33 0.25
C LEU A 287 -22.80 23.96 0.23
N ASN A 288 -22.94 23.37 -0.96
CA ASN A 288 -23.52 22.05 -1.11
C ASN A 288 -22.78 21.23 -2.17
N VAL A 289 -21.86 20.35 -1.74
CA VAL A 289 -20.91 19.63 -2.59
C VAL A 289 -21.11 18.13 -2.45
N THR A 290 -21.27 17.44 -3.59
CA THR A 290 -21.31 15.98 -3.63
C THR A 290 -19.92 15.44 -3.96
N VAL A 291 -19.33 14.66 -3.04
CA VAL A 291 -18.05 13.95 -3.26
C VAL A 291 -18.33 12.46 -3.37
N GLY A 292 -17.88 11.85 -4.47
CA GLY A 292 -17.97 10.41 -4.73
C GLY A 292 -16.66 9.66 -4.51
N ASN A 293 -16.69 8.35 -4.73
CA ASN A 293 -15.54 7.44 -4.66
C ASN A 293 -14.76 7.49 -3.33
N ILE A 294 -15.47 7.74 -2.23
CA ILE A 294 -14.92 7.73 -0.88
C ILE A 294 -14.75 6.28 -0.43
N THR A 295 -13.52 5.87 -0.09
CA THR A 295 -13.19 4.53 0.44
C THR A 295 -13.74 4.32 1.84
N ASP A 296 -13.95 3.06 2.24
CA ASP A 296 -14.31 2.73 3.62
C ASP A 296 -13.28 3.27 4.62
N GLY A 297 -13.75 3.78 5.77
CA GLY A 297 -12.91 4.43 6.78
C GLY A 297 -13.62 5.59 7.49
N THR A 298 -12.94 6.18 8.47
CA THR A 298 -13.45 7.33 9.25
C THR A 298 -12.71 8.61 8.88
N TYR A 299 -13.49 9.63 8.53
CA TYR A 299 -13.03 10.92 8.04
C TYR A 299 -13.51 12.06 8.93
N SER A 300 -12.89 13.22 8.78
CA SER A 300 -13.21 14.47 9.44
C SER A 300 -13.30 15.59 8.43
N TRP A 301 -14.25 16.51 8.63
CA TRP A 301 -14.49 17.64 7.73
C TRP A 301 -14.89 18.90 8.51
N ASN A 302 -14.67 20.07 7.90
CA ASN A 302 -15.08 21.39 8.38
C ASN A 302 -15.22 22.35 7.18
N CYS A 303 -15.80 23.52 7.41
CA CYS A 303 -15.83 24.62 6.45
C CYS A 303 -15.16 25.87 7.04
N LEU A 304 -14.44 26.58 6.17
CA LEU A 304 -13.89 27.91 6.43
C LEU A 304 -14.70 28.91 5.61
N VAL A 305 -15.38 29.84 6.27
CA VAL A 305 -16.10 30.93 5.62
C VAL A 305 -15.24 32.18 5.71
N THR A 306 -15.18 32.96 4.62
CA THR A 306 -14.53 34.28 4.59
C THR A 306 -15.57 35.33 4.19
N ASP A 307 -15.57 36.48 4.86
CA ASP A 307 -16.39 37.64 4.53
C ASP A 307 -15.75 38.52 3.44
N ASN A 308 -16.44 39.59 3.05
CA ASN A 308 -15.95 40.60 2.10
C ASN A 308 -14.92 41.59 2.69
N GLU A 309 -14.64 41.53 3.98
CA GLU A 309 -13.60 42.30 4.70
C GLU A 309 -12.34 41.43 4.97
N THR A 310 -12.26 40.25 4.35
CA THR A 310 -11.20 39.24 4.46
C THR A 310 -11.06 38.55 5.82
N GLN A 311 -12.01 38.73 6.75
CA GLN A 311 -12.06 37.96 7.99
C GLN A 311 -12.53 36.54 7.69
N ALA A 312 -11.94 35.54 8.37
CA ALA A 312 -12.24 34.14 8.12
C ALA A 312 -12.46 33.34 9.41
N THR A 313 -13.53 32.54 9.43
CA THR A 313 -13.97 31.76 10.59
C THR A 313 -14.19 30.30 10.21
N TRP A 314 -13.73 29.38 11.06
CA TRP A 314 -14.05 27.95 11.00
C TRP A 314 -15.35 27.65 11.75
N ALA A 315 -16.06 26.59 11.37
CA ALA A 315 -17.07 26.06 12.29
C ALA A 315 -16.40 25.54 13.56
N GLY A 316 -17.08 25.71 14.71
CA GLY A 316 -16.47 25.59 16.04
C GLY A 316 -15.84 24.24 16.39
N GLN A 317 -16.19 23.17 15.66
CA GLN A 317 -15.55 21.84 15.75
C GLN A 317 -15.60 21.14 14.38
N ASN A 318 -14.62 20.29 14.08
CA ASN A 318 -14.68 19.37 12.94
C ASN A 318 -15.73 18.28 13.21
N LEU A 319 -16.58 17.96 12.24
CA LEU A 319 -17.46 16.79 12.34
C LEU A 319 -16.77 15.55 11.75
N SER A 320 -17.08 14.40 12.33
CA SER A 320 -16.57 13.10 11.85
C SER A 320 -17.65 12.28 11.16
N PHE A 321 -17.30 11.45 10.19
CA PHE A 321 -18.22 10.48 9.59
C PHE A 321 -17.43 9.27 9.11
N SER A 322 -18.10 8.13 8.96
CA SER A 322 -17.51 6.92 8.39
C SER A 322 -18.22 6.53 7.10
N ILE A 323 -17.47 5.97 6.17
CA ILE A 323 -17.98 5.19 5.05
C ILE A 323 -17.82 3.71 5.41
N ASP A 324 -18.88 2.94 5.22
CA ASP A 324 -18.86 1.49 5.42
C ASP A 324 -19.74 0.82 4.36
N THR A 325 -19.09 0.42 3.26
CA THR A 325 -19.72 -0.21 2.09
C THR A 325 -19.38 -1.69 1.97
N THR A 326 -18.20 -2.12 2.43
CA THR A 326 -17.65 -3.46 2.22
C THR A 326 -16.88 -4.03 3.41
N THR A 327 -16.64 -3.24 4.46
CA THR A 327 -15.78 -3.62 5.58
C THR A 327 -16.53 -4.59 6.49
N PRO A 328 -16.04 -5.81 6.72
CA PRO A 328 -16.73 -6.77 7.58
C PRO A 328 -16.23 -6.69 9.04
N PRO A 329 -17.01 -7.18 10.02
CA PRO A 329 -16.63 -7.10 11.42
C PRO A 329 -15.28 -7.73 11.76
N THR A 330 -14.58 -7.14 12.71
CA THR A 330 -13.28 -7.63 13.19
C THR A 330 -13.39 -8.23 14.59
N VAL A 331 -12.95 -9.48 14.74
CA VAL A 331 -12.89 -10.19 16.03
C VAL A 331 -11.52 -9.95 16.67
N ASN A 332 -11.44 -9.02 17.61
CA ASN A 332 -10.20 -8.56 18.25
C ASN A 332 -9.61 -9.59 19.23
N SER A 333 -10.46 -10.29 19.98
CA SER A 333 -10.04 -11.27 20.98
C SER A 333 -11.16 -12.24 21.32
N ILE A 334 -10.81 -13.49 21.64
CA ILE A 334 -11.75 -14.45 22.23
C ILE A 334 -11.12 -14.99 23.53
N THR A 335 -11.81 -14.78 24.65
CA THR A 335 -11.44 -15.30 25.97
C THR A 335 -12.42 -16.39 26.39
N LEU A 336 -11.94 -17.46 27.02
CA LEU A 336 -12.77 -18.54 27.54
C LEU A 336 -12.71 -18.64 29.07
N ALA A 337 -13.73 -19.19 29.70
CA ALA A 337 -13.81 -19.41 31.14
C ALA A 337 -14.62 -20.71 31.44
N PRO A 338 -14.09 -21.66 32.24
CA PRO A 338 -12.75 -21.68 32.85
C PRO A 338 -11.63 -21.72 31.80
N ASN A 339 -10.46 -21.20 32.14
CA ASN A 339 -9.27 -21.14 31.28
C ASN A 339 -8.07 -21.93 31.78
N ASN A 340 -8.19 -22.60 32.93
CA ASN A 340 -7.19 -23.57 33.37
C ASN A 340 -7.42 -24.91 32.65
N SER A 341 -6.36 -25.57 32.19
CA SER A 341 -6.42 -26.92 31.63
C SER A 341 -7.06 -27.90 32.62
N ASP A 342 -6.66 -27.78 33.89
CA ASP A 342 -6.98 -28.68 35.01
C ASP A 342 -8.45 -28.55 35.53
N ILE A 343 -9.33 -27.97 34.69
CA ILE A 343 -10.78 -27.80 34.94
C ILE A 343 -11.60 -28.09 33.66
N ILE A 344 -10.96 -28.18 32.48
CA ILE A 344 -11.66 -28.28 31.18
C ILE A 344 -11.94 -29.76 30.87
N ASP A 345 -12.54 -30.45 31.82
CA ASP A 345 -12.74 -31.89 31.75
C ASP A 345 -13.89 -32.26 30.80
N PRO A 346 -13.96 -33.51 30.31
CA PRO A 346 -15.08 -33.99 29.52
C PRO A 346 -16.43 -33.90 30.27
N GLY A 347 -17.29 -32.97 29.87
CA GLY A 347 -18.55 -32.60 30.52
C GLY A 347 -18.58 -31.17 31.08
N THR A 348 -17.45 -30.46 31.14
CA THR A 348 -17.37 -29.07 31.62
C THR A 348 -18.05 -28.07 30.67
N ARG A 349 -18.74 -27.08 31.25
CA ARG A 349 -19.34 -25.96 30.52
C ARG A 349 -18.34 -24.80 30.42
N ILE A 350 -17.95 -24.46 29.19
CA ILE A 350 -17.04 -23.36 28.86
C ILE A 350 -17.85 -22.18 28.32
N ASN A 351 -17.63 -20.99 28.87
CA ASN A 351 -18.18 -19.73 28.37
C ASN A 351 -17.11 -19.00 27.53
N PHE A 352 -17.46 -18.60 26.31
CA PHE A 352 -16.60 -17.90 25.37
C PHE A 352 -17.11 -16.46 25.20
N THR A 353 -16.27 -15.50 25.56
CA THR A 353 -16.52 -14.06 25.33
C THR A 353 -15.62 -13.55 24.21
N ALA A 354 -16.23 -13.02 23.15
CA ALA A 354 -15.54 -12.43 22.00
C ALA A 354 -15.72 -10.91 21.99
N ASN A 355 -14.64 -10.18 21.70
CA ASN A 355 -14.68 -8.74 21.44
C ASN A 355 -14.72 -8.53 19.92
N VAL A 356 -15.84 -8.04 19.41
CA VAL A 356 -16.11 -7.86 17.98
C VAL A 356 -16.48 -6.40 17.72
N THR A 357 -15.71 -5.74 16.86
CA THR A 357 -15.87 -4.32 16.49
C THR A 357 -16.18 -4.18 15.01
N ASP A 358 -17.00 -3.18 14.68
CA ASP A 358 -17.37 -2.85 13.30
C ASP A 358 -17.80 -1.36 13.22
N PRO A 359 -17.45 -0.60 12.16
CA PRO A 359 -17.85 0.80 12.02
C PRO A 359 -19.36 1.01 11.91
N SER A 360 -20.10 0.09 11.24
CA SER A 360 -21.56 0.13 11.13
C SER A 360 -22.30 -0.59 12.28
N ASN A 361 -21.57 -1.08 13.28
CA ASN A 361 -21.99 -1.97 14.36
C ASN A 361 -22.26 -3.43 13.94
N VAL A 362 -21.92 -4.34 14.85
CA VAL A 362 -22.14 -5.78 14.70
C VAL A 362 -23.62 -6.11 14.95
N THR A 363 -24.31 -6.67 13.96
CA THR A 363 -25.70 -7.12 14.08
C THR A 363 -25.80 -8.50 14.73
N SER A 364 -24.87 -9.40 14.41
CA SER A 364 -24.89 -10.78 14.93
C SER A 364 -23.50 -11.38 15.00
N ALA A 365 -23.28 -12.19 16.03
CA ALA A 365 -22.12 -13.06 16.14
C ALA A 365 -22.57 -14.51 16.41
N THR A 366 -21.90 -15.46 15.78
CA THR A 366 -22.14 -16.91 15.89
C THR A 366 -20.83 -17.59 16.23
N PHE A 367 -20.78 -18.20 17.41
CA PHE A 367 -19.68 -19.06 17.82
C PHE A 367 -19.79 -20.40 17.08
N GLN A 368 -18.77 -20.75 16.30
CA GLN A 368 -18.69 -22.03 15.61
C GLN A 368 -17.64 -22.91 16.28
N TYR A 369 -17.94 -24.18 16.56
CA TYR A 369 -17.00 -25.13 17.13
C TYR A 369 -17.13 -26.54 16.55
N ARG A 370 -16.04 -27.31 16.58
CA ARG A 370 -16.02 -28.72 16.17
C ARG A 370 -14.98 -29.53 16.95
N TYR A 371 -15.25 -30.81 17.12
CA TYR A 371 -14.33 -31.82 17.69
C TYR A 371 -14.16 -33.05 16.77
N ASP A 372 -14.83 -33.03 15.62
CA ASP A 372 -14.70 -33.94 14.48
C ASP A 372 -14.67 -33.10 13.18
N ILE A 373 -15.41 -33.47 12.13
CA ILE A 373 -15.38 -32.81 10.81
C ILE A 373 -16.25 -31.52 10.79
N ASP A 374 -17.51 -31.64 11.22
CA ASP A 374 -18.56 -30.63 11.02
C ASP A 374 -18.57 -29.52 12.06
N TRP A 375 -18.90 -28.31 11.63
CA TRP A 375 -19.03 -27.12 12.50
C TRP A 375 -20.42 -27.02 13.13
N ASN A 376 -20.47 -26.98 14.45
CA ASN A 376 -21.65 -26.70 15.25
C ASN A 376 -21.72 -25.19 15.50
N ASN A 377 -22.91 -24.59 15.32
CA ASN A 377 -23.13 -23.15 15.44
C ASN A 377 -23.94 -22.82 16.70
N VAL A 378 -23.51 -21.82 17.46
CA VAL A 378 -24.20 -21.27 18.63
C VAL A 378 -24.25 -19.75 18.49
N THR A 379 -25.46 -19.18 18.43
CA THR A 379 -25.62 -17.73 18.42
C THR A 379 -25.07 -17.12 19.71
N MET A 380 -24.25 -16.07 19.59
CA MET A 380 -23.73 -15.34 20.75
C MET A 380 -24.71 -14.24 21.16
N ASN A 381 -24.82 -13.98 22.46
CA ASN A 381 -25.58 -12.87 23.01
C ASN A 381 -24.65 -11.66 23.20
N ASN A 382 -25.04 -10.47 22.71
CA ASN A 382 -24.32 -9.24 23.06
C ASN A 382 -24.55 -8.93 24.55
N ILE A 383 -23.46 -8.77 25.30
CA ILE A 383 -23.46 -8.50 26.76
C ILE A 383 -23.06 -7.06 27.10
N GLY A 384 -22.80 -6.23 26.09
CA GLY A 384 -22.47 -4.82 26.24
C GLY A 384 -21.46 -4.35 25.18
N GLY A 385 -21.85 -3.34 24.39
CA GLY A 385 -20.98 -2.74 23.38
C GLY A 385 -20.47 -3.77 22.36
N THR A 386 -19.16 -4.00 22.37
CA THR A 386 -18.45 -4.90 21.45
C THR A 386 -18.33 -6.34 21.97
N LEU A 387 -18.85 -6.64 23.17
CA LEU A 387 -18.67 -7.95 23.81
C LEU A 387 -19.84 -8.89 23.55
N TRP A 388 -19.53 -10.10 23.06
CA TRP A 388 -20.47 -11.16 22.71
C TRP A 388 -20.14 -12.44 23.47
N ASN A 389 -21.14 -13.14 24.00
CA ASN A 389 -20.95 -14.33 24.86
C ASN A 389 -21.75 -15.54 24.34
N ALA A 390 -21.12 -16.72 24.30
CA ALA A 390 -21.77 -18.01 24.08
C ALA A 390 -21.21 -19.07 25.03
N SER A 391 -21.99 -20.12 25.34
CA SER A 391 -21.54 -21.22 26.20
C SER A 391 -21.68 -22.57 25.51
N VAL A 392 -20.66 -23.43 25.63
CA VAL A 392 -20.63 -24.79 25.08
C VAL A 392 -20.23 -25.76 26.19
N THR A 393 -20.88 -26.92 26.24
CA THR A 393 -20.50 -28.02 27.14
C THR A 393 -19.69 -29.05 26.36
N THR A 394 -18.56 -29.51 26.93
CA THR A 394 -17.75 -30.56 26.30
C THR A 394 -18.47 -31.91 26.35
N VAL A 395 -18.18 -32.79 25.39
CA VAL A 395 -18.80 -34.13 25.31
C VAL A 395 -18.14 -35.09 26.31
N SER A 396 -18.75 -36.25 26.53
CA SER A 396 -18.12 -37.33 27.30
C SER A 396 -16.94 -37.95 26.53
N GLY A 397 -15.77 -37.97 27.16
CA GLY A 397 -14.51 -38.45 26.57
C GLY A 397 -13.59 -37.32 26.09
N GLU A 398 -12.28 -37.59 26.10
CA GLU A 398 -11.26 -36.58 25.78
C GLU A 398 -11.33 -36.14 24.31
N ARG A 399 -11.31 -34.82 24.07
CA ARG A 399 -11.43 -34.22 22.72
C ARG A 399 -10.69 -32.89 22.60
N THR A 400 -10.11 -32.63 21.44
CA THR A 400 -9.65 -31.29 21.04
C THR A 400 -10.78 -30.57 20.32
N TYR A 401 -11.14 -29.39 20.82
CA TYR A 401 -12.13 -28.50 20.23
C TYR A 401 -11.44 -27.41 19.40
N TYR A 402 -11.83 -27.31 18.13
CA TYR A 402 -11.49 -26.19 17.26
C TYR A 402 -12.66 -25.23 17.23
N TYR A 403 -12.43 -23.93 17.46
CA TYR A 403 -13.49 -22.93 17.51
C TYR A 403 -13.12 -21.61 16.83
N ARG A 404 -14.13 -20.86 16.39
CA ARG A 404 -14.01 -19.56 15.70
C ARG A 404 -15.32 -18.77 15.85
N VAL A 405 -15.31 -17.48 15.51
CA VAL A 405 -16.52 -16.63 15.51
C VAL A 405 -16.78 -16.15 14.09
N LEU A 406 -18.00 -16.38 13.60
CA LEU A 406 -18.58 -15.73 12.43
C LEU A 406 -19.33 -14.50 12.91
N SER A 407 -19.09 -13.33 12.32
CA SER A 407 -19.72 -12.06 12.71
C SER A 407 -20.20 -11.29 11.49
N ASN A 408 -21.42 -10.73 11.58
CA ASN A 408 -22.06 -9.94 10.53
C ASN A 408 -22.40 -8.54 11.07
N ASP A 409 -22.16 -7.51 10.26
CA ASP A 409 -22.45 -6.09 10.55
C ASP A 409 -23.91 -5.70 10.25
N SER A 410 -24.21 -4.40 10.19
CA SER A 410 -25.53 -3.88 9.77
C SER A 410 -25.72 -3.75 8.26
N ARG A 411 -24.68 -4.05 7.46
CA ARG A 411 -24.66 -4.00 5.98
C ARG A 411 -24.64 -5.39 5.34
N ASN A 412 -24.67 -6.44 6.15
CA ASN A 412 -24.55 -7.85 5.77
C ASN A 412 -23.16 -8.22 5.20
N ASN A 413 -22.12 -7.44 5.52
CA ASN A 413 -20.73 -7.88 5.40
C ASN A 413 -20.43 -8.86 6.53
N SER A 414 -19.66 -9.90 6.24
CA SER A 414 -19.40 -11.00 7.18
C SER A 414 -17.93 -11.39 7.20
N ASN A 415 -17.44 -11.73 8.40
CA ASN A 415 -16.08 -12.23 8.60
C ASN A 415 -16.08 -13.46 9.51
N VAL A 416 -15.06 -14.30 9.36
CA VAL A 416 -14.83 -15.46 10.22
C VAL A 416 -13.44 -15.34 10.82
N SER A 417 -13.34 -15.39 12.15
CA SER A 417 -12.06 -15.38 12.85
C SER A 417 -11.17 -16.57 12.45
N GLN A 418 -9.87 -16.44 12.72
CA GLN A 418 -8.97 -17.60 12.74
C GLN A 418 -9.51 -18.72 13.66
N ASN A 419 -9.06 -19.95 13.42
CA ASN A 419 -9.40 -21.10 14.25
C ASN A 419 -8.51 -21.12 15.50
N TYR A 420 -9.13 -21.20 16.66
CA TYR A 420 -8.50 -21.42 17.96
C TYR A 420 -8.72 -22.87 18.42
N THR A 421 -7.94 -23.31 19.41
CA THR A 421 -8.03 -24.67 19.97
C THR A 421 -8.12 -24.67 21.48
N VAL A 422 -8.94 -25.55 22.04
CA VAL A 422 -8.94 -25.90 23.47
C VAL A 422 -9.04 -27.42 23.62
N ASN A 423 -8.21 -28.00 24.48
CA ASN A 423 -8.24 -29.44 24.77
C ASN A 423 -9.14 -29.67 25.97
N SER A 424 -9.98 -30.71 25.89
CA SER A 424 -10.73 -31.24 27.01
C SER A 424 -10.22 -32.65 27.29
N THR A 425 -9.43 -32.78 28.35
CA THR A 425 -8.59 -33.94 28.67
C THR A 425 -8.43 -34.03 30.18
N TYR A 426 -8.50 -35.23 30.74
CA TYR A 426 -8.21 -35.43 32.16
C TYR A 426 -6.71 -35.23 32.43
N ASP A 427 -6.38 -34.71 33.61
CA ASP A 427 -5.00 -34.54 34.05
C ASP A 427 -4.58 -35.61 35.07
N TYR A 428 -3.27 -35.89 35.11
CA TYR A 428 -2.66 -36.94 35.93
C TYR A 428 -1.49 -36.38 36.75
N THR A 429 -1.67 -35.16 37.29
CA THR A 429 -0.63 -34.41 38.00
C THR A 429 -0.57 -34.72 39.50
N TRP A 430 0.61 -34.54 40.09
CA TRP A 430 0.77 -34.60 41.54
C TRP A 430 2.01 -33.84 42.02
N THR A 431 2.05 -33.59 43.33
CA THR A 431 3.12 -32.83 44.00
C THR A 431 3.54 -33.50 45.31
N ARG A 432 4.72 -33.14 45.83
CA ARG A 432 5.22 -33.65 47.11
C ARG A 432 5.84 -32.55 47.97
N SER A 433 5.76 -32.72 49.28
CA SER A 433 6.31 -31.81 50.29
C SER A 433 6.91 -32.62 51.45
N PRO A 434 8.02 -32.22 52.08
CA PRO A 434 8.85 -31.05 51.76
C PRO A 434 9.77 -31.29 50.55
N SER A 435 10.52 -30.26 50.14
CA SER A 435 11.53 -30.36 49.08
C SER A 435 12.78 -31.14 49.54
N TYR A 436 13.18 -30.99 50.79
CA TYR A 436 14.28 -31.72 51.46
C TYR A 436 13.88 -32.14 52.89
N LEU A 437 14.55 -33.13 53.45
CA LEU A 437 14.48 -33.49 54.88
C LEU A 437 15.88 -33.50 55.50
N GLU A 438 15.92 -33.41 56.83
CA GLU A 438 17.16 -33.50 57.59
C GLU A 438 16.90 -34.12 58.96
N ALA A 439 17.77 -35.06 59.35
CA ALA A 439 17.60 -35.84 60.57
C ALA A 439 18.93 -36.05 61.30
N PHE A 440 18.84 -36.28 62.62
CA PHE A 440 19.98 -36.42 63.54
C PHE A 440 19.75 -37.59 64.48
N ALA A 441 20.73 -38.48 64.62
CA ALA A 441 20.71 -39.52 65.65
C ALA A 441 22.13 -40.01 66.00
N PRO A 442 22.29 -40.69 67.15
CA PRO A 442 23.53 -41.42 67.45
C PRO A 442 23.91 -42.41 66.33
N ILE A 443 25.20 -42.68 66.19
CA ILE A 443 25.69 -43.77 65.32
C ILE A 443 25.02 -45.11 65.68
N ASN A 444 24.69 -45.93 64.67
CA ASN A 444 24.00 -47.22 64.84
C ASN A 444 22.67 -47.13 65.63
N SER A 445 21.88 -46.09 65.43
CA SER A 445 20.56 -45.97 66.05
C SER A 445 19.44 -45.81 65.03
N LEU A 446 18.34 -46.53 65.25
CA LEU A 446 17.08 -46.36 64.53
C LEU A 446 16.37 -45.11 65.05
N SER A 447 16.05 -44.17 64.18
CA SER A 447 15.43 -42.90 64.57
C SER A 447 14.51 -42.33 63.50
N ASN A 448 13.68 -41.37 63.90
CA ASN A 448 12.73 -40.70 63.00
C ASN A 448 13.45 -39.76 62.04
N VAL A 449 13.14 -39.87 60.75
CA VAL A 449 13.76 -39.07 59.68
C VAL A 449 12.89 -37.86 59.31
N GLY A 450 11.58 -38.07 59.19
CA GLY A 450 10.64 -37.00 58.86
C GLY A 450 9.41 -37.50 58.12
N ILE A 451 8.53 -36.56 57.73
CA ILE A 451 7.27 -36.84 57.05
C ILE A 451 7.33 -36.34 55.61
N LEU A 452 6.97 -37.22 54.67
CA LEU A 452 6.76 -36.96 53.25
C LEU A 452 5.26 -36.93 52.97
N THR A 453 4.73 -35.79 52.55
CA THR A 453 3.35 -35.67 52.05
C THR A 453 3.33 -35.69 50.53
N ILE A 454 2.54 -36.59 49.95
CA ILE A 454 2.22 -36.66 48.53
C ILE A 454 0.80 -36.11 48.34
N ASN A 455 0.60 -35.25 47.37
CA ASN A 455 -0.67 -34.58 47.09
C ASN A 455 -1.06 -34.85 45.63
N ASN A 456 -2.15 -35.58 45.43
CA ASN A 456 -2.70 -35.84 44.11
C ASN A 456 -3.46 -34.61 43.63
N THR A 457 -3.02 -34.02 42.53
CA THR A 457 -3.63 -32.80 41.98
C THR A 457 -4.48 -33.06 40.74
N GLY A 458 -4.43 -34.27 40.16
CA GLY A 458 -5.22 -34.66 38.99
C GLY A 458 -6.46 -35.53 39.28
N ASP A 459 -7.08 -35.98 38.19
CA ASP A 459 -8.44 -36.54 38.16
C ASP A 459 -8.55 -38.03 38.51
N ASP A 460 -7.45 -38.78 38.42
CA ASP A 460 -7.44 -40.23 38.68
C ASP A 460 -6.71 -40.60 39.97
N THR A 461 -6.97 -41.81 40.47
CA THR A 461 -6.29 -42.37 41.64
C THR A 461 -4.83 -42.71 41.30
N LEU A 462 -3.90 -42.08 42.01
CA LEU A 462 -2.47 -42.42 41.94
C LEU A 462 -2.19 -43.73 42.68
N ILE A 463 -1.29 -44.51 42.11
CA ILE A 463 -0.66 -45.67 42.71
C ILE A 463 0.80 -45.28 42.96
N VAL A 464 1.24 -45.26 44.22
CA VAL A 464 2.56 -44.77 44.63
C VAL A 464 3.41 -45.92 45.13
N THR A 465 4.68 -45.96 44.69
CA THR A 465 5.73 -46.85 45.18
C THR A 465 6.89 -46.02 45.71
N LEU A 466 7.44 -46.39 46.87
CA LEU A 466 8.60 -45.73 47.48
C LEU A 466 9.81 -46.66 47.45
N SER A 467 10.99 -46.09 47.21
CA SER A 467 12.28 -46.77 47.28
C SER A 467 13.35 -45.79 47.74
N ASP A 468 14.48 -46.28 48.24
CA ASP A 468 15.63 -45.46 48.61
C ASP A 468 16.96 -46.08 48.21
N ASN A 469 18.03 -45.30 48.37
CA ASN A 469 19.41 -45.72 48.10
C ASN A 469 20.29 -45.75 49.37
N TRP A 470 19.71 -45.85 50.56
CA TRP A 470 20.49 -45.85 51.79
C TRP A 470 21.32 -47.15 51.88
N PRO A 471 22.65 -47.09 52.10
CA PRO A 471 23.51 -48.27 52.08
C PRO A 471 23.29 -49.22 53.28
N ILE A 472 22.43 -48.86 54.22
CA ILE A 472 22.00 -49.68 55.36
C ILE A 472 20.53 -50.03 55.11
N SER A 473 20.22 -51.32 54.98
CA SER A 473 18.91 -51.84 54.56
C SER A 473 17.80 -51.77 55.63
N ASP A 474 17.84 -50.74 56.48
CA ASP A 474 16.98 -50.53 57.65
C ASP A 474 16.21 -49.20 57.54
N VAL A 475 15.61 -48.94 56.38
CA VAL A 475 14.69 -47.80 56.14
C VAL A 475 13.26 -48.34 56.16
N TYR A 476 12.38 -47.68 56.92
CA TYR A 476 10.98 -48.08 57.07
C TYR A 476 10.04 -46.91 56.77
N TYR A 477 9.02 -47.20 55.97
CA TYR A 477 7.88 -46.33 55.71
C TYR A 477 6.68 -46.81 56.52
N ASN A 478 5.86 -45.91 57.06
CA ASN A 478 4.63 -46.29 57.78
C ASN A 478 3.46 -46.71 56.84
N THR A 479 3.79 -47.20 55.65
CA THR A 479 2.86 -47.64 54.60
C THR A 479 3.27 -49.02 54.06
N THR A 480 2.39 -49.64 53.29
CA THR A 480 2.76 -50.76 52.41
C THR A 480 3.73 -50.30 51.31
N GLU A 481 4.45 -51.25 50.70
CA GLU A 481 5.40 -51.00 49.59
C GLU A 481 4.77 -50.25 48.41
N GLN A 482 3.48 -50.50 48.17
CA GLN A 482 2.64 -49.78 47.23
C GLN A 482 1.35 -49.31 47.94
N PHE A 483 0.93 -48.07 47.72
CA PHE A 483 -0.32 -47.52 48.27
C PHE A 483 -1.00 -46.54 47.30
N THR A 484 -2.29 -46.25 47.52
CA THR A 484 -3.06 -45.36 46.63
C THR A 484 -3.37 -44.00 47.26
N VAL A 485 -3.53 -42.99 46.40
CA VAL A 485 -3.99 -41.64 46.75
C VAL A 485 -5.10 -41.26 45.77
N ALA A 486 -6.34 -41.10 46.28
CA ALA A 486 -7.49 -40.70 45.46
C ALA A 486 -7.28 -39.31 44.82
N SER A 487 -8.03 -39.01 43.75
CA SER A 487 -8.05 -37.67 43.13
C SER A 487 -8.33 -36.57 44.16
N GLY A 488 -7.61 -35.45 44.06
CA GLY A 488 -7.70 -34.31 44.96
C GLY A 488 -7.31 -34.57 46.43
N ALA A 489 -6.81 -35.76 46.76
CA ALA A 489 -6.44 -36.15 48.13
C ALA A 489 -4.92 -36.10 48.36
N ASN A 490 -4.52 -36.02 49.64
CA ASN A 490 -3.12 -36.16 50.04
C ASN A 490 -2.90 -37.33 51.01
N ARG A 491 -1.64 -37.78 51.06
CA ARG A 491 -1.18 -38.87 51.92
C ARG A 491 0.16 -38.51 52.53
N SER A 492 0.25 -38.59 53.85
CA SER A 492 1.51 -38.37 54.59
C SER A 492 2.12 -39.71 55.02
N VAL A 493 3.40 -39.87 54.73
CA VAL A 493 4.24 -41.04 55.00
C VAL A 493 5.33 -40.62 55.98
N ASN A 494 5.43 -41.30 57.11
CA ASN A 494 6.52 -41.09 58.07
C ASN A 494 7.66 -42.06 57.78
N ILE A 495 8.88 -41.54 57.73
CA ILE A 495 10.11 -42.25 57.38
C ILE A 495 10.93 -42.43 58.66
N THR A 496 11.38 -43.66 58.93
CA THR A 496 12.38 -43.96 59.97
C THR A 496 13.55 -44.72 59.35
N ALA A 497 14.77 -44.50 59.85
CA ALA A 497 15.96 -45.14 59.30
C ALA A 497 17.05 -45.35 60.35
N ASN A 498 17.90 -46.35 60.14
CA ASN A 498 19.10 -46.59 60.94
C ASN A 498 20.27 -45.69 60.50
N PHE A 499 20.88 -45.01 61.46
CA PHE A 499 21.95 -44.04 61.23
C PHE A 499 23.33 -44.70 61.12
N ALA A 500 24.22 -44.09 60.32
CA ALA A 500 25.50 -44.65 59.94
C ALA A 500 26.39 -45.05 61.14
N PRO A 501 27.26 -46.08 61.01
CA PRO A 501 28.13 -46.54 62.09
C PRO A 501 29.26 -45.56 62.44
N THR A 502 29.54 -44.60 61.56
CA THR A 502 30.58 -43.57 61.70
C THR A 502 29.95 -42.20 61.87
N SER A 503 30.53 -41.34 62.71
CA SER A 503 30.09 -39.94 62.83
C SER A 503 30.34 -39.16 61.54
N GLY A 504 29.31 -38.49 61.01
CA GLY A 504 29.38 -37.77 59.74
C GLY A 504 27.99 -37.39 59.21
N SER A 505 27.97 -36.70 58.07
CA SER A 505 26.77 -36.39 57.29
C SER A 505 26.79 -37.20 55.99
N SER A 506 25.64 -37.71 55.57
CA SER A 506 25.49 -38.48 54.33
C SER A 506 24.06 -38.36 53.79
N ASN A 507 23.89 -38.39 52.47
CA ASN A 507 22.59 -38.18 51.85
C ASN A 507 21.90 -39.50 51.50
N MET A 508 20.68 -39.68 52.00
CA MET A 508 19.71 -40.67 51.49
C MET A 508 18.84 -40.00 50.42
N THR A 509 18.52 -40.71 49.35
CA THR A 509 17.57 -40.27 48.31
C THR A 509 16.41 -41.24 48.27
N VAL A 510 15.21 -40.76 48.63
CA VAL A 510 13.96 -41.51 48.51
C VAL A 510 13.35 -41.19 47.15
N THR A 511 13.22 -42.20 46.29
CA THR A 511 12.55 -42.09 44.98
C THR A 511 11.08 -42.48 45.13
N ILE A 512 10.20 -41.53 44.80
CA ILE A 512 8.76 -41.71 44.70
C ILE A 512 8.43 -41.97 43.23
N SER A 513 7.89 -43.14 42.92
CA SER A 513 7.42 -43.52 41.58
C SER A 513 5.90 -43.61 41.58
N THR A 514 5.25 -43.15 40.50
CA THR A 514 3.78 -43.01 40.44
C THR A 514 3.16 -43.53 39.16
N GLU A 515 2.12 -44.33 39.31
CA GLU A 515 1.31 -44.89 38.22
C GLU A 515 -0.16 -44.46 38.37
N THR A 516 -0.95 -44.63 37.31
CA THR A 516 -2.38 -44.32 37.24
C THR A 516 -3.13 -45.59 36.84
N ALA A 517 -4.38 -45.74 37.27
CA ALA A 517 -5.23 -46.86 36.86
C ALA A 517 -5.75 -46.72 35.42
N ALA A 518 -5.64 -45.52 34.83
CA ALA A 518 -6.07 -45.24 33.46
C ALA A 518 -5.14 -45.88 32.41
N VAL A 519 -5.70 -46.78 31.60
CA VAL A 519 -4.97 -47.55 30.58
C VAL A 519 -4.29 -46.63 29.56
N GLY A 520 -2.97 -46.74 29.44
CA GLY A 520 -2.18 -45.98 28.46
C GLY A 520 -1.88 -44.53 28.85
N LYS A 521 -2.15 -44.14 30.11
CA LYS A 521 -1.83 -42.82 30.67
C LYS A 521 -0.62 -42.90 31.60
N THR A 522 0.05 -41.78 31.81
CA THR A 522 1.23 -41.66 32.67
C THR A 522 1.08 -40.46 33.59
N THR A 523 1.49 -40.60 34.84
CA THR A 523 1.49 -39.50 35.81
C THR A 523 2.58 -38.47 35.47
N SER A 524 2.34 -37.21 35.82
CA SER A 524 3.27 -36.09 35.61
C SER A 524 3.57 -35.39 36.95
N PRO A 525 4.81 -35.49 37.47
CA PRO A 525 5.94 -36.26 36.95
C PRO A 525 5.76 -37.77 37.17
N THR A 526 6.39 -38.64 36.37
CA THR A 526 6.28 -40.10 36.58
C THR A 526 7.10 -40.60 37.78
N GLN A 527 8.11 -39.81 38.17
CA GLN A 527 8.89 -40.03 39.39
C GLN A 527 9.39 -38.70 39.98
N SER A 528 9.62 -38.66 41.28
CA SER A 528 10.23 -37.52 41.99
C SER A 528 11.17 -38.03 43.08
N SER A 529 12.30 -37.36 43.33
CA SER A 529 13.29 -37.78 44.32
C SER A 529 13.39 -36.79 45.49
N LEU A 530 13.39 -37.30 46.72
CA LEU A 530 13.53 -36.54 47.97
C LEU A 530 14.91 -36.80 48.56
N VAL A 531 15.72 -35.75 48.66
CA VAL A 531 17.03 -35.80 49.33
C VAL A 531 16.82 -35.56 50.83
N VAL A 532 17.41 -36.45 51.62
CA VAL A 532 17.40 -36.47 53.08
C VAL A 532 18.84 -36.43 53.57
N ASN A 533 19.21 -35.41 54.35
CA ASN A 533 20.51 -35.39 55.01
C ASN A 533 20.46 -36.15 56.34
N MET A 534 21.23 -37.22 56.43
CA MET A 534 21.36 -38.08 57.61
C MET A 534 22.63 -37.72 58.38
N ASN A 535 22.49 -37.19 59.59
CA ASN A 535 23.60 -36.76 60.43
C ASN A 535 23.79 -37.73 61.62
N SER A 536 24.91 -38.45 61.64
CA SER A 536 25.26 -39.44 62.66
C SER A 536 26.34 -38.90 63.61
N PHE A 537 26.20 -39.12 64.92
CA PHE A 537 27.15 -38.61 65.92
C PHE A 537 27.51 -39.61 67.03
N THR A 538 28.69 -39.45 67.63
CA THR A 538 29.21 -40.29 68.73
C THR A 538 28.97 -39.71 70.13
N GLY A 539 28.52 -38.45 70.22
CA GLY A 539 28.26 -37.73 71.47
C GLY A 539 29.29 -36.63 71.75
N GLY A 540 28.85 -35.53 72.37
CA GLY A 540 29.62 -34.29 72.57
C GLY A 540 29.41 -33.27 71.45
N PRO A 541 29.97 -32.05 71.58
CA PRO A 541 29.97 -31.05 70.53
C PRO A 541 30.94 -31.44 69.40
N SER A 542 30.54 -31.25 68.15
CA SER A 542 31.39 -31.55 66.98
C SER A 542 31.07 -30.58 65.86
N ILE A 543 32.08 -29.97 65.25
CA ILE A 543 31.90 -28.93 64.24
C ILE A 543 32.30 -29.40 62.84
N LEU A 544 31.51 -29.00 61.84
CA LEU A 544 31.76 -29.23 60.42
C LEU A 544 31.76 -27.89 59.68
N SER A 545 32.78 -27.64 58.87
CA SER A 545 32.89 -26.45 58.03
C SER A 545 32.63 -26.80 56.57
N GLU A 546 31.72 -26.08 55.92
CA GLU A 546 31.33 -26.30 54.52
C GLU A 546 31.27 -24.98 53.74
N MET A 547 31.67 -25.00 52.47
CA MET A 547 31.46 -23.87 51.57
C MET A 547 29.98 -23.85 51.16
N VAL A 548 29.32 -22.69 51.27
CA VAL A 548 27.87 -22.53 51.00
C VAL A 548 27.64 -21.92 49.63
N SER A 549 28.35 -20.85 49.32
CA SER A 549 28.26 -20.15 48.04
C SER A 549 29.61 -19.54 47.73
N VAL A 550 30.23 -20.06 46.68
CA VAL A 550 31.52 -19.64 46.15
C VAL A 550 31.41 -19.76 44.63
N PRO A 551 31.74 -18.73 43.84
CA PRO A 551 31.74 -18.84 42.38
C PRO A 551 32.82 -19.81 41.90
N SER A 552 32.53 -20.59 40.85
CA SER A 552 33.48 -21.51 40.23
C SER A 552 34.61 -20.79 39.48
N SER A 553 34.36 -19.56 39.01
CA SER A 553 35.38 -18.70 38.39
C SER A 553 35.17 -17.22 38.71
N VAL A 554 36.27 -16.45 38.73
CA VAL A 554 36.33 -14.99 38.92
C VAL A 554 37.39 -14.38 38.01
N THR A 555 37.31 -13.08 37.70
CA THR A 555 38.37 -12.37 36.97
C THR A 555 39.29 -11.59 37.90
N GLN A 556 40.53 -11.34 37.47
CA GLN A 556 41.37 -10.29 38.07
C GLN A 556 40.64 -8.93 38.03
N SER A 557 41.00 -8.03 38.95
CA SER A 557 40.37 -6.72 39.15
C SER A 557 38.86 -6.77 39.49
N GLN A 558 38.26 -7.95 39.66
CA GLN A 558 36.85 -8.08 40.02
C GLN A 558 36.62 -7.67 41.48
N THR A 559 35.81 -6.63 41.67
CA THR A 559 35.33 -6.18 42.98
C THR A 559 33.97 -6.80 43.31
N GLY A 560 33.70 -7.09 44.58
CA GLY A 560 32.36 -7.49 45.03
C GLY A 560 32.10 -8.99 45.00
N VAL A 561 33.15 -9.83 44.91
CA VAL A 561 33.02 -11.29 44.92
C VAL A 561 32.56 -11.72 46.32
N SER A 562 31.36 -12.31 46.41
CA SER A 562 30.82 -12.83 47.67
C SER A 562 31.26 -14.26 47.90
N LEU A 563 31.83 -14.53 49.08
CA LEU A 563 32.23 -15.86 49.54
C LEU A 563 31.49 -16.17 50.83
N SER A 564 30.79 -17.31 50.87
CA SER A 564 30.05 -17.76 52.06
C SER A 564 30.42 -19.18 52.46
N ALA A 565 30.73 -19.36 53.73
CA ALA A 565 31.02 -20.64 54.36
C ALA A 565 30.25 -20.76 55.68
N ARG A 566 29.76 -21.96 56.01
CA ARG A 566 29.06 -22.25 57.26
C ARG A 566 29.91 -23.12 58.16
N VAL A 567 29.87 -22.82 59.45
CA VAL A 567 30.18 -23.80 60.49
C VAL A 567 28.87 -24.36 61.02
N ARG A 568 28.82 -25.66 61.23
CA ARG A 568 27.68 -26.38 61.77
C ARG A 568 28.10 -27.20 62.98
N ASN A 569 27.30 -27.19 64.04
CA ASN A 569 27.43 -28.19 65.09
C ASN A 569 26.66 -29.46 64.70
N ILE A 570 27.40 -30.49 64.29
CA ILE A 570 26.90 -31.84 64.00
C ILE A 570 26.92 -32.76 65.23
N GLY A 571 27.42 -32.26 66.36
CA GLY A 571 27.33 -32.92 67.67
C GLY A 571 25.98 -32.70 68.37
N ASN A 572 25.80 -33.38 69.50
CA ASN A 572 24.56 -33.33 70.30
C ASN A 572 24.63 -32.42 71.54
N ASP A 573 25.78 -31.79 71.78
CA ASP A 573 26.00 -30.80 72.85
C ASP A 573 26.54 -29.49 72.25
N THR A 574 26.49 -28.40 72.99
CA THR A 574 26.79 -27.04 72.50
C THR A 574 28.29 -26.82 72.30
N ALA A 575 28.71 -26.56 71.06
CA ALA A 575 30.09 -26.17 70.77
C ALA A 575 30.33 -24.74 71.31
N GLN A 576 31.27 -24.60 72.25
CA GLN A 576 31.55 -23.31 72.91
C GLN A 576 32.66 -22.54 72.20
N ASN A 577 32.57 -21.21 72.23
CA ASN A 577 33.56 -20.29 71.66
C ASN A 577 33.94 -20.60 70.19
N VAL A 578 32.95 -20.78 69.32
CA VAL A 578 33.15 -21.09 67.90
C VAL A 578 33.65 -19.86 67.15
N TRP A 579 34.66 -20.05 66.30
CA TRP A 579 35.20 -19.09 65.34
C TRP A 579 35.13 -19.65 63.92
N ILE A 580 35.01 -18.77 62.92
CA ILE A 580 35.21 -19.08 61.50
C ILE A 580 36.26 -18.13 60.94
N ASN A 581 37.38 -18.67 60.46
CA ASN A 581 38.52 -17.93 59.96
C ASN A 581 38.74 -18.25 58.47
N TRP A 582 38.70 -17.22 57.64
CA TRP A 582 38.98 -17.31 56.20
C TRP A 582 40.47 -17.19 55.93
N THR A 583 40.96 -18.05 55.04
CA THR A 583 42.30 -17.95 54.43
C THR A 583 42.15 -17.62 52.96
N LEU A 584 42.63 -16.42 52.58
CA LEU A 584 42.54 -15.87 51.22
C LEU A 584 43.88 -16.02 50.48
N PRO A 585 43.87 -16.23 49.15
CA PRO A 585 45.09 -16.21 48.32
C PRO A 585 45.75 -14.82 48.26
N ALA A 586 46.99 -14.77 47.75
CA ALA A 586 47.68 -13.51 47.47
C ALA A 586 46.94 -12.69 46.38
N GLY A 587 46.91 -11.37 46.53
CA GLY A 587 46.16 -10.44 45.65
C GLY A 587 44.65 -10.40 45.91
N TRP A 588 44.14 -11.07 46.94
CA TRP A 588 42.73 -11.01 47.34
C TRP A 588 42.58 -10.17 48.60
N THR A 589 41.84 -9.05 48.51
CA THR A 589 41.59 -8.14 49.64
C THR A 589 40.14 -8.20 50.09
N ASN A 590 39.90 -8.36 51.40
CA ASN A 590 38.56 -8.32 51.97
C ASN A 590 38.01 -6.88 52.01
N THR A 591 36.92 -6.62 51.30
CA THR A 591 36.25 -5.32 51.21
C THR A 591 35.05 -5.18 52.15
N SER A 592 34.39 -6.29 52.51
CA SER A 592 33.29 -6.27 53.47
C SER A 592 33.14 -7.61 54.23
N GLY A 593 32.58 -7.57 55.43
CA GLY A 593 32.50 -8.74 56.31
C GLY A 593 33.80 -9.01 57.09
N LEU A 594 33.78 -10.02 57.96
CA LEU A 594 34.88 -10.35 58.87
C LEU A 594 35.62 -11.61 58.43
N VAL A 595 36.89 -11.45 58.05
CA VAL A 595 37.81 -12.56 57.72
C VAL A 595 37.96 -13.53 58.90
N SER A 596 37.93 -13.02 60.14
CA SER A 596 37.85 -13.81 61.37
C SER A 596 36.58 -13.44 62.13
N LYS A 597 35.58 -14.33 62.11
CA LYS A 597 34.27 -14.13 62.72
C LYS A 597 34.13 -14.96 64.00
N TYR A 598 33.94 -14.30 65.14
CA TYR A 598 33.47 -14.98 66.35
C TYR A 598 31.98 -15.28 66.23
N VAL A 599 31.60 -16.55 66.36
CA VAL A 599 30.22 -17.04 66.30
C VAL A 599 29.61 -17.15 67.70
N GLY A 600 30.44 -17.34 68.74
CA GLY A 600 29.95 -17.61 70.10
C GLY A 600 29.63 -19.08 70.30
N ASN A 601 28.60 -19.38 71.10
CA ASN A 601 28.21 -20.76 71.39
C ASN A 601 27.19 -21.25 70.36
N LEU A 602 27.46 -22.41 69.74
CA LEU A 602 26.63 -23.00 68.70
C LEU A 602 25.97 -24.28 69.22
N SER A 603 24.66 -24.24 69.45
CA SER A 603 23.89 -25.40 69.95
C SER A 603 23.80 -26.52 68.92
N ALA A 604 23.49 -27.73 69.37
CA ALA A 604 23.34 -28.90 68.50
C ALA A 604 22.42 -28.65 67.30
N ALA A 605 22.75 -29.25 66.14
CA ALA A 605 22.08 -29.08 64.84
C ALA A 605 22.10 -27.66 64.23
N THR A 606 22.42 -26.61 64.98
CA THR A 606 22.49 -25.24 64.46
C THR A 606 23.75 -24.97 63.64
N ASN A 607 23.67 -23.96 62.77
CA ASN A 607 24.80 -23.49 61.97
C ASN A 607 24.94 -21.96 62.07
N ASN A 608 26.09 -21.44 61.66
CA ASN A 608 26.31 -20.03 61.47
C ASN A 608 27.11 -19.80 60.19
N VAL A 609 26.69 -18.84 59.37
CA VAL A 609 27.34 -18.50 58.11
C VAL A 609 28.28 -17.31 58.34
N SER A 610 29.54 -17.44 57.93
CA SER A 610 30.40 -16.29 57.65
C SER A 610 30.30 -15.98 56.17
N THR A 611 29.96 -14.73 55.85
CA THR A 611 29.99 -14.20 54.49
C THR A 611 30.98 -13.04 54.48
N ILE A 612 31.89 -13.07 53.51
CA ILE A 612 32.82 -11.99 53.23
C ILE A 612 32.67 -11.55 51.77
N THR A 613 33.02 -10.30 51.50
CA THR A 613 33.15 -9.77 50.15
C THR A 613 34.60 -9.44 49.91
N VAL A 614 35.13 -9.92 48.79
CA VAL A 614 36.52 -9.72 48.40
C VAL A 614 36.60 -8.97 47.06
N SER A 615 37.70 -8.26 46.87
CA SER A 615 38.15 -7.79 45.57
C SER A 615 39.48 -8.44 45.24
N LEU A 616 39.66 -8.79 43.98
CA LEU A 616 40.95 -9.21 43.45
C LEU A 616 41.66 -7.96 42.92
N ASP A 617 42.94 -7.79 43.26
CA ASP A 617 43.81 -6.80 42.64
C ASP A 617 44.62 -7.42 41.48
N THR A 618 45.38 -6.58 40.77
CA THR A 618 46.18 -6.99 39.59
C THR A 618 47.36 -7.90 39.93
N SER A 619 47.68 -8.10 41.21
CA SER A 619 48.68 -9.06 41.69
C SER A 619 48.12 -10.46 42.00
N ALA A 620 46.79 -10.64 41.96
CA ALA A 620 46.15 -11.94 42.12
C ALA A 620 46.55 -12.88 40.96
N TYR A 621 47.17 -14.01 41.26
CA TYR A 621 47.69 -14.93 40.23
C TYR A 621 46.56 -15.59 39.41
N SER A 622 46.64 -15.53 38.08
CA SER A 622 45.67 -16.19 37.20
C SER A 622 45.85 -17.72 37.18
N GLY A 623 44.77 -18.48 37.40
CA GLY A 623 44.75 -19.95 37.46
C GLY A 623 43.88 -20.50 38.59
N VAL A 624 44.00 -21.80 38.87
CA VAL A 624 43.21 -22.48 39.91
C VAL A 624 43.80 -22.19 41.29
N LEU A 625 43.02 -21.57 42.17
CA LEU A 625 43.40 -21.24 43.55
C LEU A 625 42.44 -21.89 44.56
N ASN A 626 42.95 -22.25 45.73
CA ASN A 626 42.13 -22.74 46.85
C ASN A 626 41.66 -21.59 47.74
N VAL A 627 40.38 -21.56 48.07
CA VAL A 627 39.82 -20.73 49.14
C VAL A 627 39.29 -21.64 50.23
N CYS A 628 39.69 -21.38 51.48
CA CYS A 628 39.32 -22.19 52.62
C CYS A 628 38.75 -21.35 53.77
N ALA A 629 37.78 -21.90 54.48
CA ALA A 629 37.27 -21.43 55.76
C ALA A 629 37.56 -22.49 56.83
N ASN A 630 38.36 -22.12 57.82
CA ASN A 630 38.75 -22.96 58.94
C ASN A 630 38.00 -22.52 60.20
N SER A 631 37.20 -23.42 60.77
CA SER A 631 36.45 -23.16 62.00
C SER A 631 37.05 -23.89 63.19
N SER A 632 37.03 -23.26 64.35
CA SER A 632 37.58 -23.80 65.59
C SER A 632 36.66 -23.52 66.79
N ALA A 633 36.60 -24.43 67.75
CA ALA A 633 35.84 -24.28 68.99
C ALA A 633 36.64 -24.78 70.21
N SER A 634 36.16 -24.46 71.42
CA SER A 634 36.70 -24.97 72.68
C SER A 634 36.85 -26.50 72.67
N GLY A 635 37.93 -27.01 73.27
CA GLY A 635 38.21 -28.45 73.32
C GLY A 635 39.00 -29.00 72.14
N ASN A 636 39.77 -28.16 71.43
CA ASN A 636 40.56 -28.51 70.23
C ASN A 636 39.72 -29.07 69.06
N LEU A 637 38.45 -28.69 68.99
CA LEU A 637 37.60 -28.98 67.84
C LEU A 637 37.98 -28.04 66.69
N SER A 638 38.35 -28.60 65.54
CA SER A 638 38.65 -27.83 64.32
C SER A 638 38.12 -28.55 63.08
N SER A 639 37.64 -27.80 62.10
CA SER A 639 37.15 -28.32 60.82
C SER A 639 37.38 -27.31 59.71
N THR A 640 37.88 -27.75 58.56
CA THR A 640 38.21 -26.88 57.42
C THR A 640 37.38 -27.26 56.20
N GLY A 641 36.64 -26.29 55.64
CA GLY A 641 36.02 -26.40 54.33
C GLY A 641 36.88 -25.68 53.30
N CYS A 642 37.17 -26.31 52.17
CA CYS A 642 37.94 -25.73 51.07
C CYS A 642 37.23 -25.95 49.74
N THR A 643 37.41 -25.03 48.79
CA THR A 643 37.04 -25.23 47.38
C THR A 643 38.08 -24.60 46.45
N ILE A 644 38.17 -25.12 45.23
CA ILE A 644 38.90 -24.49 44.13
C ILE A 644 38.05 -23.38 43.50
N ILE A 645 38.72 -22.33 43.02
CA ILE A 645 38.17 -21.26 42.17
C ILE A 645 39.14 -21.04 41.01
N GLN A 646 38.62 -20.88 39.79
CA GLN A 646 39.41 -20.51 38.62
C GLN A 646 39.50 -18.98 38.48
N VAL A 647 40.71 -18.41 38.53
CA VAL A 647 40.94 -16.98 38.28
C VAL A 647 41.36 -16.77 36.84
N SER A 648 40.55 -16.03 36.06
CA SER A 648 40.87 -15.63 34.68
C SER A 648 41.43 -14.21 34.61
N CYS A 649 42.22 -13.93 33.57
CA CYS A 649 42.70 -12.58 33.27
C CYS A 649 41.54 -11.60 33.03
N SER A 650 41.77 -10.33 33.36
CA SER A 650 40.97 -9.23 32.85
C SER A 650 41.44 -8.88 31.42
N SER A 651 40.61 -8.17 30.65
CA SER A 651 40.92 -7.78 29.27
C SER A 651 40.41 -6.37 28.92
N SER A 652 40.20 -5.55 29.95
CA SER A 652 39.60 -4.22 29.85
C SER A 652 39.86 -3.31 31.05
N ASP A 653 40.80 -3.65 31.95
CA ASP A 653 41.06 -2.90 33.19
C ASP A 653 42.30 -1.99 33.11
N GLY A 654 42.97 -1.92 31.95
CA GLY A 654 44.10 -1.02 31.75
C GLY A 654 45.44 -1.49 32.34
N VAL A 655 45.52 -2.70 32.93
CA VAL A 655 46.72 -3.17 33.64
C VAL A 655 46.97 -4.66 33.39
N CYS A 656 48.08 -4.99 32.70
CA CYS A 656 48.52 -6.37 32.50
C CYS A 656 48.59 -7.18 33.81
N GLY A 657 47.68 -8.14 33.98
CA GLY A 657 47.51 -8.92 35.19
C GLY A 657 48.62 -9.95 35.44
N LEU A 658 48.89 -10.25 36.70
CA LEU A 658 49.99 -11.14 37.07
C LEU A 658 49.68 -12.60 36.70
N GLY A 659 50.37 -13.10 35.67
CA GLY A 659 50.14 -14.41 35.04
C GLY A 659 49.52 -14.35 33.64
N CYS A 660 49.20 -13.15 33.14
CA CYS A 660 48.55 -12.94 31.85
C CYS A 660 49.52 -12.65 30.70
N THR A 661 49.01 -12.75 29.47
CA THR A 661 49.74 -12.54 28.21
C THR A 661 48.89 -11.72 27.24
N PHE A 662 49.49 -11.13 26.20
CA PHE A 662 48.76 -10.37 25.15
C PHE A 662 47.57 -11.12 24.51
N ASN A 663 47.57 -12.46 24.54
CA ASN A 663 46.49 -13.30 24.01
C ASN A 663 45.32 -13.50 24.99
N THR A 664 45.48 -13.10 26.25
CA THR A 664 44.51 -13.29 27.35
C THR A 664 44.12 -11.99 28.06
N ASP A 665 44.90 -10.92 27.83
CA ASP A 665 44.84 -9.58 28.43
C ASP A 665 45.49 -8.65 27.40
N LEU A 666 44.73 -7.70 26.84
CA LEU A 666 45.19 -6.90 25.67
C LEU A 666 46.15 -5.78 26.09
N GLU A 667 46.19 -5.48 27.38
CA GLU A 667 46.99 -4.44 28.01
C GLU A 667 48.40 -4.93 28.39
N CYS A 668 48.64 -6.23 28.28
CA CYS A 668 49.99 -6.80 28.26
C CYS A 668 50.76 -6.40 26.99
N PRO A 669 51.99 -5.86 27.09
CA PRO A 669 52.66 -5.20 25.97
C PRO A 669 52.97 -6.15 24.80
N SER A 670 52.39 -5.85 23.63
CA SER A 670 52.81 -6.41 22.36
C SER A 670 54.02 -5.66 21.78
N SER A 671 54.82 -6.34 20.95
CA SER A 671 56.10 -5.83 20.46
C SER A 671 55.97 -4.79 19.33
N THR A 672 55.83 -3.51 19.73
CA THR A 672 56.32 -2.27 19.07
C THR A 672 56.25 -2.10 17.54
N SER A 673 55.55 -1.06 17.06
CA SER A 673 56.17 0.05 16.29
C SER A 673 55.24 1.28 16.22
N SER A 674 55.78 2.48 15.98
CA SER A 674 55.15 3.79 16.28
C SER A 674 54.99 4.73 15.07
N ASN A 675 54.11 5.75 15.16
CA ASN A 675 54.40 7.19 14.88
C ASN A 675 53.16 8.12 14.94
N SER A 676 53.36 9.44 15.06
CA SER A 676 52.35 10.46 15.42
C SER A 676 52.54 11.86 14.78
N ALA A 677 51.43 12.61 14.57
CA ALA A 677 51.29 14.04 14.20
C ALA A 677 49.79 14.45 14.29
N GLY A 678 49.29 15.71 14.18
CA GLY A 678 49.87 17.07 14.10
C GLY A 678 48.89 18.06 13.39
N SER A 679 48.71 19.32 13.86
CA SER A 679 47.75 20.30 13.26
C SER A 679 48.09 21.80 13.49
N SER A 680 47.57 22.74 12.65
CA SER A 680 47.56 24.23 12.85
C SER A 680 46.65 25.00 11.83
N SER A 681 46.65 26.37 11.79
CA SER A 681 45.45 27.23 11.55
C SER A 681 45.60 28.64 10.85
N SER A 682 44.45 29.24 10.42
CA SER A 682 43.99 30.69 10.39
C SER A 682 44.47 31.82 9.40
N GLY A 683 43.53 32.54 8.73
CA GLY A 683 43.25 34.02 8.89
C GLY A 683 43.49 35.17 7.83
N GLY A 684 42.43 35.68 7.12
CA GLY A 684 41.92 37.10 6.94
C GLY A 684 42.59 38.36 6.27
N GLY A 685 41.90 39.05 5.30
CA GLY A 685 41.38 40.47 5.39
C GLY A 685 41.93 41.75 4.62
N ALA A 686 41.05 42.49 3.88
CA ALA A 686 41.00 43.98 3.54
C ALA A 686 42.00 44.65 2.51
N SER A 687 41.82 45.84 1.86
CA SER A 687 40.68 46.79 1.52
C SER A 687 40.95 47.74 0.27
N SER A 688 40.65 49.08 0.25
CA SER A 688 40.49 49.95 -0.98
C SER A 688 40.88 51.49 -0.90
N ALA A 689 40.98 52.22 -2.05
CA ALA A 689 40.84 53.71 -2.22
C ALA A 689 40.87 54.22 -3.71
N ALA A 690 40.34 55.43 -4.04
CA ALA A 690 40.28 56.05 -5.40
C ALA A 690 40.15 57.60 -5.40
N ALA A 691 40.35 58.33 -6.54
CA ALA A 691 39.52 59.47 -7.05
C ALA A 691 40.10 60.41 -8.19
N PHE A 692 39.16 61.06 -8.92
CA PHE A 692 39.19 62.32 -9.74
C PHE A 692 39.50 62.36 -11.28
N ARG A 693 38.81 63.31 -11.98
CA ARG A 693 38.54 63.41 -13.44
C ARG A 693 38.51 64.87 -13.96
N GLU A 694 38.66 65.07 -15.28
CA GLU A 694 38.25 66.27 -16.06
C GLU A 694 37.54 65.80 -17.36
N GLU A 695 36.63 66.57 -17.94
CA GLU A 695 35.57 66.06 -18.82
C GLU A 695 35.67 66.50 -20.30
N VAL A 696 35.88 65.54 -21.19
CA VAL A 696 35.71 65.64 -22.65
C VAL A 696 34.56 64.70 -23.03
N ASP A 697 33.70 65.06 -23.99
CA ASP A 697 32.67 64.14 -24.51
C ASP A 697 33.31 63.07 -25.41
N LEU A 698 33.91 62.08 -24.75
CA LEU A 698 34.57 60.92 -25.33
C LEU A 698 33.54 59.84 -25.73
N GLY A 699 32.24 60.04 -25.52
CA GLY A 699 31.19 59.02 -25.70
C GLY A 699 31.06 58.50 -27.13
N ARG A 700 31.44 59.32 -28.13
CA ARG A 700 31.41 58.96 -29.56
C ARG A 700 32.67 58.27 -30.09
N MET A 701 33.67 58.03 -29.25
CA MET A 701 34.95 57.47 -29.70
C MET A 701 34.94 55.97 -30.00
N ILE A 702 34.06 55.21 -29.35
CA ILE A 702 34.05 53.74 -29.43
C ILE A 702 32.73 53.27 -30.05
N ASN A 703 32.82 52.75 -31.27
CA ASN A 703 31.74 52.05 -31.95
C ASN A 703 31.91 50.54 -31.78
N ALA A 704 31.35 50.00 -30.70
CA ALA A 704 31.27 48.57 -30.42
C ALA A 704 29.79 48.15 -30.24
N PRO A 705 29.41 46.90 -30.53
CA PRO A 705 28.05 46.39 -30.32
C PRO A 705 27.64 46.50 -28.84
N GLU A 706 26.34 46.63 -28.59
CA GLU A 706 25.80 46.73 -27.21
C GLU A 706 25.74 45.37 -26.51
N GLN A 707 25.62 44.30 -27.28
CA GLN A 707 25.64 42.91 -26.83
C GLN A 707 26.41 42.04 -27.82
N VAL A 708 27.15 41.05 -27.30
CA VAL A 708 27.74 39.94 -28.06
C VAL A 708 27.26 38.65 -27.39
N SER A 709 26.59 37.78 -28.14
CA SER A 709 26.18 36.46 -27.66
C SER A 709 27.20 35.41 -28.13
N VAL A 710 27.57 34.46 -27.29
CA VAL A 710 28.50 33.37 -27.63
C VAL A 710 28.15 32.11 -26.84
N ALA A 711 28.14 30.95 -27.50
CA ALA A 711 27.87 29.67 -26.86
C ALA A 711 29.11 29.17 -26.09
N VAL A 712 28.88 28.45 -25.00
CA VAL A 712 29.93 27.84 -24.18
C VAL A 712 30.68 26.77 -24.98
N GLY A 713 32.02 26.86 -25.02
CA GLY A 713 32.89 25.99 -25.83
C GLY A 713 33.15 26.51 -27.26
N GLU A 714 32.38 27.49 -27.74
CA GLU A 714 32.53 28.06 -29.09
C GLU A 714 33.33 29.37 -29.10
N THR A 715 33.48 29.99 -30.29
CA THR A 715 34.27 31.21 -30.49
C THR A 715 33.63 32.15 -31.51
N GLU A 716 33.30 33.36 -31.08
CA GLU A 716 32.51 34.33 -31.85
C GLU A 716 33.32 35.60 -32.23
N LYS A 717 33.00 36.23 -33.37
CA LYS A 717 33.81 37.31 -33.98
C LYS A 717 33.04 38.62 -34.13
N PHE A 718 33.51 39.64 -33.43
CA PHE A 718 32.90 40.97 -33.44
C PHE A 718 33.92 42.08 -33.76
N LYS A 719 33.43 43.30 -34.04
CA LYS A 719 34.27 44.42 -34.47
C LYS A 719 34.12 45.62 -33.55
N VAL A 720 35.26 46.21 -33.17
CA VAL A 720 35.34 47.45 -32.40
C VAL A 720 35.94 48.55 -33.26
N GLY A 721 35.14 49.57 -33.59
CA GLY A 721 35.57 50.77 -34.30
C GLY A 721 36.03 51.88 -33.36
N ILE A 722 37.20 52.45 -33.60
CA ILE A 722 37.73 53.59 -32.84
C ILE A 722 37.76 54.84 -33.73
N LEU A 723 37.00 55.86 -33.36
CA LEU A 723 36.95 57.18 -34.00
C LEU A 723 37.92 58.14 -33.32
N ASN A 724 38.85 58.72 -34.09
CA ASN A 724 39.65 59.84 -33.59
C ASN A 724 38.86 61.16 -33.67
N VAL A 725 38.27 61.58 -32.54
CA VAL A 725 37.49 62.82 -32.40
C VAL A 725 38.34 64.10 -32.28
N PHE A 726 39.66 63.98 -32.10
CA PHE A 726 40.55 65.13 -31.91
C PHE A 726 40.87 65.82 -33.24
N ARG A 727 40.64 67.13 -33.32
CA ARG A 727 40.90 67.93 -34.52
C ARG A 727 42.39 68.14 -34.73
N ASN A 728 42.87 67.94 -35.95
CA ASN A 728 44.24 68.20 -36.40
C ASN A 728 45.35 67.40 -35.68
N VAL A 729 45.02 66.35 -34.92
CA VAL A 729 45.98 65.49 -34.22
C VAL A 729 45.84 64.02 -34.64
N SER A 730 46.97 63.33 -34.82
CA SER A 730 46.99 61.87 -35.03
C SER A 730 46.99 61.13 -33.70
N MET A 731 46.06 60.20 -33.52
CA MET A 731 46.04 59.29 -32.38
C MET A 731 47.02 58.13 -32.65
N ARG A 732 47.95 57.89 -31.73
CA ARG A 732 49.01 56.87 -31.83
C ARG A 732 48.93 55.89 -30.66
N ASN A 733 49.73 54.82 -30.70
CA ASN A 733 49.85 53.82 -29.64
C ASN A 733 48.49 53.28 -29.13
N VAL A 734 47.54 53.07 -30.06
CA VAL A 734 46.18 52.64 -29.74
C VAL A 734 46.19 51.20 -29.26
N ARG A 735 45.78 50.98 -28.01
CA ARG A 735 45.65 49.68 -27.35
C ARG A 735 44.21 49.50 -26.87
N ILE A 736 43.61 48.38 -27.24
CA ILE A 736 42.29 47.95 -26.74
C ILE A 736 42.53 46.97 -25.59
N VAL A 737 41.76 47.12 -24.52
CA VAL A 737 41.68 46.19 -23.39
C VAL A 737 40.20 46.00 -23.09
N PHE A 738 39.74 44.76 -22.95
CA PHE A 738 38.40 44.48 -22.44
C PHE A 738 38.44 44.34 -20.93
N ASP A 739 37.33 44.68 -20.28
CA ASP A 739 37.14 44.55 -18.84
C ASP A 739 35.82 43.79 -18.53
N GLY A 740 35.79 43.10 -17.40
CA GLY A 740 34.67 42.24 -16.99
C GLY A 740 34.97 40.73 -17.03
N PRO A 741 34.05 39.86 -16.59
CA PRO A 741 34.31 38.44 -16.30
C PRO A 741 34.76 37.59 -17.50
N VAL A 742 34.43 38.02 -18.73
CA VAL A 742 34.82 37.33 -19.97
C VAL A 742 36.12 37.86 -20.59
N SER A 743 36.73 38.92 -20.02
CA SER A 743 37.83 39.65 -20.67
C SER A 743 39.09 38.82 -20.92
N ASP A 744 39.40 37.85 -20.06
CA ASP A 744 40.52 36.92 -20.23
C ASP A 744 40.37 35.99 -21.45
N TYR A 745 39.15 35.89 -22.01
CA TYR A 745 38.79 35.05 -23.15
C TYR A 745 38.62 35.82 -24.46
N ILE A 746 38.92 37.13 -24.47
CA ILE A 746 38.80 37.98 -25.67
C ILE A 746 40.19 38.29 -26.24
N SER A 747 40.41 37.88 -27.48
CA SER A 747 41.60 38.22 -28.26
C SER A 747 41.30 39.34 -29.27
N VAL A 748 42.31 40.16 -29.58
CA VAL A 748 42.21 41.24 -30.58
C VAL A 748 43.29 41.06 -31.64
N ALA A 749 42.87 40.98 -32.91
CA ALA A 749 43.77 40.83 -34.04
C ALA A 749 44.55 42.14 -34.33
N GLN A 750 45.64 42.38 -33.59
CA GLN A 750 46.45 43.59 -33.76
C GLN A 750 47.24 43.61 -35.08
N LYS A 751 46.72 44.33 -36.07
CA LYS A 751 47.56 44.94 -37.13
C LYS A 751 48.13 46.26 -36.60
N VAL A 752 49.44 46.29 -36.35
CA VAL A 752 50.21 47.43 -35.82
C VAL A 752 49.74 48.76 -36.45
N PRO A 753 49.12 49.68 -35.69
CA PRO A 753 48.55 50.88 -36.27
C PRO A 753 49.62 51.96 -36.49
N LEU A 754 49.99 52.17 -37.75
CA LEU A 754 50.27 53.54 -38.23
C LEU A 754 49.06 54.40 -37.84
N GLY A 755 49.30 55.43 -37.02
CA GLY A 755 48.28 56.07 -36.18
C GLY A 755 47.05 56.61 -36.91
N ILE A 756 45.92 56.67 -36.20
CA ILE A 756 44.60 57.06 -36.71
C ILE A 756 44.55 58.58 -36.95
N PRO A 757 44.41 59.08 -38.20
CA PRO A 757 44.28 60.51 -38.48
C PRO A 757 43.02 61.14 -37.86
N SER A 758 43.07 62.44 -37.61
CA SER A 758 41.94 63.27 -37.16
C SER A 758 40.67 63.00 -37.98
N GLY A 759 39.56 62.68 -37.32
CA GLY A 759 38.25 62.45 -37.94
C GLY A 759 38.05 61.08 -38.61
N SER A 760 39.01 60.15 -38.52
CA SER A 760 38.89 58.82 -39.14
C SER A 760 38.55 57.72 -38.12
N VAL A 761 37.87 56.67 -38.60
CA VAL A 761 37.55 55.45 -37.84
C VAL A 761 38.48 54.32 -38.26
N ARG A 762 38.97 53.52 -37.30
CA ARG A 762 39.63 52.23 -37.57
C ARG A 762 38.93 51.11 -36.82
N ASN A 763 38.57 50.05 -37.55
CA ASN A 763 37.97 48.84 -36.98
C ASN A 763 39.05 47.84 -36.60
N PHE A 764 38.83 47.16 -35.48
CA PHE A 764 39.66 46.09 -34.93
C PHE A 764 38.79 44.84 -34.81
N ASP A 765 39.23 43.76 -35.45
CA ASP A 765 38.57 42.46 -35.36
C ASP A 765 38.94 41.82 -34.01
N SER A 766 37.91 41.44 -33.24
CA SER A 766 38.01 40.85 -31.90
C SER A 766 37.29 39.50 -31.88
N GLU A 767 37.82 38.55 -31.12
CA GLU A 767 37.38 37.15 -31.11
C GLU A 767 37.28 36.67 -29.66
N VAL A 768 36.09 36.25 -29.23
CA VAL A 768 35.79 35.79 -27.86
C VAL A 768 35.56 34.28 -27.87
N GLY A 769 36.36 33.53 -27.12
CA GLY A 769 36.28 32.06 -27.07
C GLY A 769 36.10 31.55 -25.64
N ILE A 770 34.87 31.18 -25.28
CA ILE A 770 34.52 30.88 -23.90
C ILE A 770 34.70 29.38 -23.61
N PRO A 771 35.39 28.99 -22.53
CA PRO A 771 35.63 27.58 -22.22
C PRO A 771 34.38 26.89 -21.68
N GLU A 772 34.32 25.56 -21.89
CA GLU A 772 33.16 24.70 -21.62
C GLU A 772 32.64 24.71 -20.16
N PHE A 773 33.46 25.19 -19.21
CA PHE A 773 33.12 25.27 -17.79
C PHE A 773 32.63 26.66 -17.33
N PHE A 774 32.56 27.65 -18.24
CA PHE A 774 32.15 29.01 -17.88
C PHE A 774 30.63 29.07 -17.70
N ALA A 775 30.17 29.68 -16.60
CA ALA A 775 28.73 29.69 -16.29
C ALA A 775 27.93 30.52 -17.30
N HIS A 776 26.76 30.01 -17.71
CA HIS A 776 25.82 30.72 -18.58
C HIS A 776 25.25 31.97 -17.91
N GLY A 777 24.84 32.95 -18.71
CA GLY A 777 24.21 34.19 -18.25
C GLY A 777 24.72 35.45 -18.95
N THR A 778 24.11 36.59 -18.61
CA THR A 778 24.52 37.91 -19.13
C THR A 778 25.55 38.56 -18.20
N TYR A 779 26.76 38.78 -18.71
CA TYR A 779 27.84 39.44 -18.01
C TYR A 779 28.00 40.88 -18.50
N GLU A 780 27.99 41.85 -17.58
CA GLU A 780 28.45 43.20 -17.92
C GLU A 780 29.98 43.21 -18.08
N GLY A 781 30.43 43.90 -19.12
CA GLY A 781 31.83 44.22 -19.32
C GLY A 781 32.01 45.60 -19.93
N GLY A 782 33.25 45.91 -20.26
CA GLY A 782 33.64 47.13 -20.92
C GLY A 782 34.68 46.88 -22.00
N VAL A 783 34.80 47.84 -22.90
CA VAL A 783 35.93 47.97 -23.78
C VAL A 783 36.60 49.31 -23.49
N THR A 784 37.84 49.23 -23.03
CA THR A 784 38.67 50.36 -22.64
C THR A 784 39.77 50.57 -23.66
N VAL A 785 39.76 51.74 -24.30
CA VAL A 785 40.73 52.17 -25.31
C VAL A 785 41.74 53.11 -24.67
N TYR A 786 43.00 52.72 -24.73
CA TYR A 786 44.16 53.54 -24.39
C TYR A 786 44.77 54.07 -25.68
N ALA A 787 45.14 55.35 -25.71
CA ALA A 787 45.87 55.93 -26.83
C ALA A 787 46.72 57.13 -26.41
N SER A 788 47.67 57.50 -27.27
CA SER A 788 48.49 58.71 -27.11
C SER A 788 48.11 59.76 -28.16
N VAL A 789 47.76 60.97 -27.70
CA VAL A 789 47.41 62.12 -28.54
C VAL A 789 48.55 63.13 -28.47
N VAL A 790 49.14 63.48 -29.63
CA VAL A 790 50.34 64.34 -29.71
C VAL A 790 49.94 65.75 -30.14
N GLU A 791 49.82 66.66 -29.18
CA GLU A 791 49.41 68.05 -29.41
C GLU A 791 50.56 69.01 -29.10
N ALA A 792 50.91 69.89 -30.05
CA ALA A 792 51.98 70.89 -29.93
C ALA A 792 53.34 70.36 -29.40
N GLY A 793 53.68 69.10 -29.72
CA GLY A 793 54.93 68.46 -29.28
C GLY A 793 54.90 67.87 -27.86
N ARG A 794 53.74 67.84 -27.19
CA ARG A 794 53.52 67.10 -25.95
C ARG A 794 52.61 65.90 -26.22
N GLU A 795 52.99 64.76 -25.67
CA GLU A 795 52.19 63.53 -25.70
C GLU A 795 51.27 63.51 -24.47
N ARG A 796 49.96 63.32 -24.70
CA ARG A 796 48.97 63.07 -23.64
C ARG A 796 48.45 61.65 -23.80
N GLU A 797 48.53 60.86 -22.74
CA GLU A 797 47.79 59.61 -22.66
C GLU A 797 46.29 59.90 -22.46
N MET A 798 45.46 59.08 -23.08
CA MET A 798 44.01 59.15 -22.95
C MET A 798 43.44 57.75 -22.78
N VAL A 799 42.36 57.66 -21.99
CA VAL A 799 41.65 56.42 -21.69
C VAL A 799 40.16 56.69 -21.87
N GLN A 800 39.46 55.84 -22.62
CA GLN A 800 38.01 55.90 -22.76
C GLN A 800 37.40 54.50 -22.67
N THR A 801 36.30 54.37 -21.94
CA THR A 801 35.60 53.09 -21.73
C THR A 801 34.16 53.17 -22.28
N LYS A 802 33.72 52.12 -22.97
CA LYS A 802 32.31 51.90 -23.33
C LYS A 802 31.84 50.58 -22.71
N LYS A 803 30.68 50.58 -22.03
CA LYS A 803 30.05 49.36 -21.53
C LYS A 803 29.53 48.49 -22.67
N MET A 804 29.59 47.16 -22.49
CA MET A 804 29.02 46.14 -23.37
C MET A 804 28.43 45.01 -22.52
N ARG A 805 27.52 44.21 -23.08
CA ARG A 805 27.05 42.98 -22.47
C ARG A 805 27.54 41.77 -23.24
N PHE A 806 27.90 40.71 -22.53
CA PHE A 806 28.27 39.43 -23.11
C PHE A 806 27.25 38.39 -22.62
N ALA A 807 26.43 37.88 -23.53
CA ALA A 807 25.47 36.83 -23.24
C ALA A 807 26.14 35.48 -23.52
N VAL A 808 26.39 34.73 -22.45
CA VAL A 808 26.99 33.39 -22.53
C VAL A 808 25.85 32.39 -22.50
N THR A 809 25.53 31.82 -23.66
CA THR A 809 24.41 30.88 -23.82
C THR A 809 24.89 29.43 -23.78
N GLU A 810 23.98 28.50 -23.48
CA GLU A 810 24.25 27.07 -23.52
C GLU A 810 24.29 26.55 -24.96
N ILE A 811 23.37 27.05 -25.80
CA ILE A 811 23.26 26.68 -27.22
C ILE A 811 23.61 27.86 -28.14
N ASN A 812 23.96 27.55 -29.38
CA ASN A 812 24.20 28.56 -30.42
C ASN A 812 22.91 28.91 -31.19
N GLY A 813 22.98 29.93 -32.05
CA GLY A 813 21.81 30.44 -32.78
C GLY A 813 21.23 29.45 -33.80
N GLU A 814 22.07 28.63 -34.44
CA GLU A 814 21.62 27.62 -35.42
C GLU A 814 20.89 26.46 -34.73
N GLU A 815 21.37 26.05 -33.55
CA GLU A 815 20.70 25.07 -32.68
C GLU A 815 19.38 25.62 -32.12
N ALA A 816 19.33 26.90 -31.73
CA ALA A 816 18.09 27.55 -31.30
C ALA A 816 17.03 27.62 -32.41
N GLU A 817 17.42 27.94 -33.66
CA GLU A 817 16.52 27.86 -34.82
C GLU A 817 16.07 26.41 -35.09
N GLY A 818 16.94 25.41 -34.89
CA GLY A 818 16.60 24.00 -34.97
C GLY A 818 15.56 23.56 -33.92
N LEU A 819 15.73 23.98 -32.65
CA LEU A 819 14.77 23.72 -31.57
C LEU A 819 13.43 24.43 -31.81
N MET A 820 13.44 25.63 -32.40
CA MET A 820 12.20 26.30 -32.83
C MET A 820 11.47 25.52 -33.92
N ALA A 821 12.19 25.06 -34.95
CA ALA A 821 11.59 24.23 -36.01
C ALA A 821 11.01 22.92 -35.45
N SER A 822 11.72 22.28 -34.50
CA SER A 822 11.21 21.10 -33.79
C SER A 822 9.95 21.43 -32.97
N SER A 823 9.94 22.55 -32.25
CA SER A 823 8.80 22.98 -31.42
C SER A 823 7.54 23.25 -32.25
N VAL A 824 7.69 23.88 -33.42
CA VAL A 824 6.59 24.05 -34.40
C VAL A 824 6.06 22.68 -34.86
N SER A 825 6.95 21.73 -35.16
CA SER A 825 6.58 20.36 -35.56
C SER A 825 5.86 19.58 -34.45
N SER A 826 6.31 19.70 -33.20
CA SER A 826 5.66 19.11 -32.02
C SER A 826 4.25 19.64 -31.83
N VAL A 827 4.06 20.95 -31.96
CA VAL A 827 2.72 21.58 -31.88
C VAL A 827 1.81 21.12 -33.02
N GLN A 828 2.33 21.01 -34.25
CA GLN A 828 1.55 20.50 -35.39
C GLN A 828 1.11 19.04 -35.16
N LYS A 829 2.00 18.17 -34.67
CA LYS A 829 1.67 16.78 -34.35
C LYS A 829 0.57 16.68 -33.28
N MET A 830 0.57 17.56 -32.27
CA MET A 830 -0.51 17.62 -31.28
C MET A 830 -1.86 18.04 -31.92
N VAL A 831 -1.85 19.02 -32.83
CA VAL A 831 -3.05 19.40 -33.61
C VAL A 831 -3.58 18.22 -34.43
N ASP A 832 -2.70 17.49 -35.13
CA ASP A 832 -3.07 16.34 -35.96
C ASP A 832 -3.68 15.18 -35.13
N MET A 833 -3.31 15.08 -33.85
CA MET A 833 -3.88 14.13 -32.88
C MET A 833 -5.19 14.61 -32.24
N GLY A 834 -5.68 15.81 -32.57
CA GLY A 834 -6.90 16.39 -31.99
C GLY A 834 -6.74 16.87 -30.54
N ILE A 835 -5.51 17.13 -30.11
CA ILE A 835 -5.19 17.64 -28.77
C ILE A 835 -5.39 19.18 -28.75
N PRO A 836 -6.02 19.75 -27.71
CA PRO A 836 -6.01 21.20 -27.49
C PRO A 836 -4.59 21.71 -27.20
N VAL A 837 -4.20 22.79 -27.87
CA VAL A 837 -2.81 23.28 -27.96
C VAL A 837 -2.64 24.75 -27.53
N ARG A 838 -3.58 25.36 -26.79
CA ARG A 838 -3.52 26.78 -26.41
C ARG A 838 -2.24 27.11 -25.61
N LYS A 839 -1.94 26.32 -24.57
CA LYS A 839 -0.71 26.45 -23.76
C LYS A 839 0.55 26.22 -24.59
N ALA A 840 0.55 25.21 -25.45
CA ALA A 840 1.71 24.91 -26.31
C ALA A 840 1.97 26.03 -27.34
N LEU A 841 0.92 26.61 -27.94
CA LEU A 841 1.02 27.75 -28.84
C LEU A 841 1.41 29.05 -28.12
N ARG A 842 1.01 29.24 -26.86
CA ARG A 842 1.50 30.35 -26.01
C ARG A 842 3.01 30.24 -25.76
N ILE A 843 3.50 29.05 -25.38
CA ILE A 843 4.93 28.80 -25.14
C ILE A 843 5.73 28.94 -26.45
N LEU A 844 5.16 28.55 -27.59
CA LEU A 844 5.78 28.79 -28.90
C LEU A 844 5.91 30.29 -29.23
N GLY A 845 4.94 31.11 -28.77
CA GLY A 845 5.03 32.57 -28.81
C GLY A 845 6.12 33.14 -27.90
N GLU A 846 6.26 32.62 -26.67
CA GLU A 846 7.36 32.95 -25.75
C GLU A 846 8.73 32.64 -26.41
N ALA A 847 8.87 31.46 -27.02
CA ALA A 847 10.07 31.04 -27.71
C ALA A 847 10.43 31.96 -28.89
N ASN A 848 9.45 32.30 -29.73
CA ASN A 848 9.64 33.21 -30.86
C ASN A 848 10.08 34.62 -30.42
N ALA A 849 9.52 35.12 -29.31
CA ALA A 849 9.92 36.40 -28.71
C ALA A 849 11.33 36.36 -28.08
N SER A 850 11.79 35.21 -27.60
CA SER A 850 13.16 35.02 -27.10
C SER A 850 14.18 34.90 -28.25
N LEU A 851 13.85 34.18 -29.32
CA LEU A 851 14.66 34.13 -30.54
C LEU A 851 14.88 35.52 -31.13
N ALA A 852 13.82 36.33 -31.22
CA ALA A 852 13.88 37.72 -31.69
C ALA A 852 14.75 38.66 -30.83
N ARG A 853 15.09 38.26 -29.60
CA ARG A 853 15.98 38.98 -28.66
C ARG A 853 17.39 38.36 -28.57
N SER A 854 17.68 37.32 -29.36
CA SER A 854 18.90 36.51 -29.27
C SER A 854 19.12 35.88 -27.88
N ASP A 855 18.02 35.56 -27.20
CA ASP A 855 17.96 34.83 -25.94
C ASP A 855 17.74 33.34 -26.25
N TYR A 856 18.84 32.65 -26.55
CA TYR A 856 18.80 31.26 -27.02
C TYR A 856 18.48 30.25 -25.89
N ASP A 857 18.85 30.57 -24.65
CA ASP A 857 18.53 29.73 -23.49
C ASP A 857 17.01 29.75 -23.21
N GLY A 858 16.37 30.91 -23.33
CA GLY A 858 14.91 31.03 -23.27
C GLY A 858 14.18 30.31 -24.41
N VAL A 859 14.80 30.18 -25.60
CA VAL A 859 14.28 29.34 -26.69
C VAL A 859 14.36 27.85 -26.32
N LYS A 860 15.48 27.41 -25.73
CA LYS A 860 15.66 26.03 -25.27
C LYS A 860 14.65 25.63 -24.19
N GLU A 861 14.50 26.45 -23.15
CA GLU A 861 13.54 26.19 -22.06
C GLU A 861 12.10 26.05 -22.59
N ALA A 862 11.71 26.94 -23.50
CA ALA A 862 10.39 26.89 -24.13
C ALA A 862 10.21 25.63 -25.00
N ALA A 863 11.23 25.22 -25.76
CA ALA A 863 11.22 23.99 -26.55
C ALA A 863 11.12 22.72 -25.67
N GLU A 864 11.86 22.66 -24.56
CA GLU A 864 11.77 21.55 -23.60
C GLU A 864 10.38 21.46 -22.94
N ARG A 865 9.78 22.61 -22.58
CA ARG A 865 8.42 22.69 -22.06
C ARG A 865 7.39 22.19 -23.09
N ILE A 866 7.53 22.54 -24.37
CA ILE A 866 6.66 22.02 -25.45
C ILE A 866 6.86 20.50 -25.62
N GLY A 867 8.10 20.01 -25.60
CA GLY A 867 8.41 18.58 -25.71
C GLY A 867 7.99 17.75 -24.48
N ALA A 868 7.81 18.36 -23.30
CA ALA A 868 7.15 17.72 -22.16
C ALA A 868 5.64 17.56 -22.41
N ILE A 869 4.97 18.65 -22.82
CA ILE A 869 3.52 18.65 -23.14
C ILE A 869 3.19 17.61 -24.22
N GLU A 870 4.00 17.53 -25.29
CA GLU A 870 3.81 16.54 -26.35
C GLU A 870 3.83 15.10 -25.81
N ARG A 871 4.84 14.74 -25.01
CA ARG A 871 5.01 13.38 -24.47
C ARG A 871 3.86 12.97 -23.55
N ASP A 872 3.49 13.84 -22.61
CA ASP A 872 2.42 13.55 -21.65
C ASP A 872 1.07 13.38 -22.37
N MET A 873 0.79 14.20 -23.38
CA MET A 873 -0.45 14.13 -24.16
C MET A 873 -0.46 12.99 -25.19
N GLU A 874 0.69 12.59 -25.73
CA GLU A 874 0.82 11.40 -26.58
C GLU A 874 0.59 10.12 -25.76
N GLU A 875 1.16 10.01 -24.55
CA GLU A 875 0.89 8.88 -23.64
C GLU A 875 -0.59 8.85 -23.22
N ALA A 876 -1.15 9.98 -22.81
CA ALA A 876 -2.56 10.09 -22.41
C ALA A 876 -3.50 9.77 -23.57
N GLY A 877 -3.32 10.41 -24.73
CA GLY A 877 -4.18 10.23 -25.92
C GLY A 877 -4.15 8.80 -26.44
N ARG A 878 -2.97 8.17 -26.51
CA ARG A 878 -2.84 6.75 -26.87
C ARG A 878 -3.55 5.85 -25.86
N THR A 879 -3.36 6.08 -24.56
CA THR A 879 -3.99 5.26 -23.52
C THR A 879 -5.51 5.40 -23.54
N ILE A 880 -6.04 6.62 -23.74
CA ILE A 880 -7.46 6.91 -23.92
C ILE A 880 -8.02 6.16 -25.15
N ALA A 881 -7.29 6.12 -26.27
CA ALA A 881 -7.70 5.37 -27.46
C ALA A 881 -7.71 3.84 -27.25
N GLU A 882 -6.66 3.28 -26.61
CA GLU A 882 -6.58 1.86 -26.23
C GLU A 882 -7.74 1.48 -25.29
N LEU A 883 -8.05 2.34 -24.31
CA LEU A 883 -9.18 2.18 -23.37
C LEU A 883 -10.54 2.23 -24.07
N ARG A 884 -10.79 3.21 -24.95
CA ARG A 884 -12.04 3.30 -25.72
C ARG A 884 -12.28 2.07 -26.61
N SER A 885 -11.22 1.56 -27.25
CA SER A 885 -11.31 0.33 -28.05
C SER A 885 -11.69 -0.88 -27.17
N SER A 886 -11.04 -1.01 -26.02
CA SER A 886 -11.29 -2.08 -25.04
C SER A 886 -12.72 -2.02 -24.49
N LEU A 887 -13.18 -0.84 -24.05
CA LEU A 887 -14.55 -0.58 -23.59
C LEU A 887 -15.59 -0.88 -24.68
N GLY A 888 -15.34 -0.46 -25.93
CA GLY A 888 -16.23 -0.74 -27.06
C GLY A 888 -16.39 -2.24 -27.32
N SER A 889 -15.31 -3.02 -27.22
CA SER A 889 -15.36 -4.48 -27.35
C SER A 889 -16.13 -5.13 -26.19
N TYR A 890 -15.96 -4.63 -24.96
CA TYR A 890 -16.63 -5.14 -23.77
C TYR A 890 -18.13 -4.83 -23.77
N ALA A 891 -18.52 -3.60 -24.14
CA ALA A 891 -19.90 -3.16 -24.26
C ALA A 891 -20.68 -3.91 -25.34
N ALA A 892 -20.02 -4.26 -26.46
CA ALA A 892 -20.63 -5.08 -27.51
C ALA A 892 -20.97 -6.50 -27.04
N ILE A 893 -20.17 -7.08 -26.13
CA ILE A 893 -20.36 -8.42 -25.58
C ILE A 893 -21.43 -8.42 -24.47
N THR A 894 -21.38 -7.47 -23.54
CA THR A 894 -22.31 -7.41 -22.39
C THR A 894 -23.72 -6.95 -22.81
N GLY A 895 -23.81 -5.94 -23.69
CA GLY A 895 -25.08 -5.39 -24.17
C GLY A 895 -25.94 -6.38 -24.97
N ALA A 896 -25.33 -7.38 -25.59
CA ALA A 896 -26.03 -8.38 -26.40
C ALA A 896 -26.68 -9.52 -25.59
N PHE A 897 -26.31 -9.73 -24.32
CA PHE A 897 -26.71 -10.93 -23.57
C PHE A 897 -27.20 -10.70 -22.12
N LEU A 898 -26.79 -9.62 -21.44
CA LEU A 898 -27.10 -9.43 -20.00
C LEU A 898 -27.84 -8.12 -19.66
N GLY A 899 -28.09 -7.25 -20.64
CA GLY A 899 -28.68 -5.94 -20.38
C GLY A 899 -27.73 -4.96 -19.67
N PRO A 900 -28.19 -3.75 -19.31
CA PRO A 900 -27.32 -2.59 -19.09
C PRO A 900 -26.50 -2.56 -17.78
N ASN A 901 -26.51 -3.62 -16.97
CA ASN A 901 -26.13 -3.55 -15.54
C ASN A 901 -24.69 -4.02 -15.19
N ARG A 902 -23.78 -4.14 -16.16
CA ARG A 902 -22.33 -4.25 -15.91
C ARG A 902 -21.56 -3.26 -16.80
N ARG A 903 -21.61 -1.99 -16.42
CA ARG A 903 -20.64 -0.98 -16.90
C ARG A 903 -19.35 -1.12 -16.11
N LEU A 904 -18.24 -0.81 -16.76
CA LEU A 904 -16.92 -0.70 -16.12
C LEU A 904 -16.84 0.68 -15.50
N VAL A 905 -17.60 0.89 -14.41
CA VAL A 905 -17.97 2.23 -13.92
C VAL A 905 -16.73 3.03 -13.53
N GLU A 906 -15.74 2.41 -12.87
CA GLU A 906 -14.55 3.14 -12.45
C GLU A 906 -13.61 3.41 -13.63
N THR A 907 -13.50 2.46 -14.57
CA THR A 907 -12.79 2.70 -15.84
C THR A 907 -13.44 3.82 -16.66
N GLU A 908 -14.76 3.83 -16.81
CA GLU A 908 -15.51 4.87 -17.54
C GLU A 908 -15.37 6.24 -16.85
N ASN A 909 -15.45 6.30 -15.52
CA ASN A 909 -15.28 7.54 -14.75
C ASN A 909 -13.87 8.11 -14.89
N LEU A 910 -12.82 7.28 -14.68
CA LEU A 910 -11.43 7.71 -14.80
C LEU A 910 -11.08 8.09 -16.25
N LEU A 911 -11.65 7.42 -17.24
CA LEU A 911 -11.53 7.80 -18.65
C LEU A 911 -12.17 9.16 -18.93
N ASN A 912 -13.40 9.40 -18.45
CA ASN A 912 -14.07 10.69 -18.59
C ASN A 912 -13.31 11.83 -17.87
N LEU A 913 -12.70 11.55 -16.71
CA LEU A 913 -11.84 12.51 -16.01
C LEU A 913 -10.53 12.77 -16.77
N ALA A 914 -9.92 11.74 -17.37
CA ALA A 914 -8.76 11.90 -18.23
C ALA A 914 -9.09 12.75 -19.47
N GLU A 915 -10.22 12.49 -20.13
CA GLU A 915 -10.70 13.30 -21.26
C GLU A 915 -11.04 14.74 -20.85
N ALA A 916 -11.58 14.96 -19.65
CA ALA A 916 -11.85 16.30 -19.13
C ALA A 916 -10.58 17.08 -18.79
N ALA A 917 -9.58 16.44 -18.19
CA ALA A 917 -8.26 17.02 -17.94
C ALA A 917 -7.53 17.34 -19.27
N MET A 918 -7.59 16.42 -20.23
CA MET A 918 -7.03 16.59 -21.58
C MET A 918 -7.67 17.78 -22.32
N LYS A 919 -8.98 18.01 -22.14
CA LYS A 919 -9.70 19.18 -22.68
C LYS A 919 -9.36 20.51 -21.99
N ARG A 920 -8.86 20.48 -20.75
CA ARG A 920 -8.40 21.65 -19.98
C ARG A 920 -6.89 21.90 -20.11
N GLU A 921 -6.22 21.13 -20.97
CA GLU A 921 -4.76 21.16 -21.14
C GLU A 921 -4.03 20.95 -19.80
N ASP A 922 -4.58 20.09 -18.94
CA ASP A 922 -3.94 19.61 -17.71
C ASP A 922 -3.26 18.26 -18.02
N HIS A 923 -2.07 18.37 -18.61
CA HIS A 923 -1.35 17.27 -19.24
C HIS A 923 -0.92 16.19 -18.23
N GLU A 924 -0.40 16.62 -17.07
CA GLU A 924 0.03 15.71 -15.99
C GLU A 924 -1.18 14.97 -15.39
N LEU A 925 -2.29 15.66 -15.14
CA LEU A 925 -3.51 15.03 -14.62
C LEU A 925 -4.13 14.08 -15.66
N ALA A 926 -4.14 14.44 -16.95
CA ALA A 926 -4.64 13.58 -18.02
C ALA A 926 -3.81 12.29 -18.16
N ALA A 927 -2.47 12.39 -18.14
CA ALA A 927 -1.56 11.24 -18.17
C ALA A 927 -1.68 10.38 -16.90
N LYS A 928 -1.94 10.99 -15.74
CA LYS A 928 -2.19 10.25 -14.50
C LYS A 928 -3.54 9.50 -14.52
N ARG A 929 -4.64 10.19 -14.86
CA ARG A 929 -5.99 9.59 -14.87
C ARG A 929 -6.16 8.50 -15.93
N SER A 930 -5.50 8.63 -17.09
CA SER A 930 -5.51 7.57 -18.12
C SER A 930 -4.76 6.30 -17.67
N ARG A 931 -3.63 6.44 -16.94
CA ARG A 931 -2.94 5.31 -16.30
C ARG A 931 -3.77 4.67 -15.18
N GLU A 932 -4.43 5.47 -14.35
CA GLU A 932 -5.37 4.98 -13.33
C GLU A 932 -6.55 4.22 -13.96
N ALA A 933 -7.15 4.75 -15.04
CA ALA A 933 -8.21 4.07 -15.80
C ALA A 933 -7.74 2.73 -16.39
N ARG A 934 -6.49 2.64 -16.85
CA ARG A 934 -5.89 1.39 -17.34
C ARG A 934 -5.67 0.36 -16.22
N ALA A 935 -5.28 0.79 -15.02
CA ALA A 935 -5.18 -0.08 -13.86
C ALA A 935 -6.58 -0.56 -13.40
N ALA A 936 -7.57 0.36 -13.36
CA ALA A 936 -8.95 0.05 -13.04
C ALA A 936 -9.54 -0.99 -14.00
N LEU A 937 -9.33 -0.85 -15.32
CA LEU A 937 -9.79 -1.82 -16.31
C LEU A 937 -9.23 -3.23 -16.04
N ILE A 938 -7.95 -3.35 -15.69
CA ILE A 938 -7.34 -4.65 -15.36
C ILE A 938 -7.97 -5.21 -14.08
N LEU A 939 -8.16 -4.40 -13.04
CA LEU A 939 -8.81 -4.82 -11.80
C LEU A 939 -10.27 -5.27 -12.03
N GLU A 940 -11.09 -4.44 -12.68
CA GLU A 940 -12.50 -4.73 -12.99
C GLU A 940 -12.67 -5.96 -13.91
N THR A 941 -11.66 -6.33 -14.71
CA THR A 941 -11.72 -7.51 -15.62
C THR A 941 -11.06 -8.77 -15.07
N THR A 942 -10.35 -8.73 -13.93
CA THR A 942 -9.65 -9.92 -13.37
C THR A 942 -10.57 -10.93 -12.66
N ALA A 943 -11.85 -10.61 -12.44
CA ALA A 943 -12.82 -11.57 -11.91
C ALA A 943 -13.24 -12.58 -12.99
N PHE A 944 -13.05 -13.88 -12.74
CA PHE A 944 -13.43 -14.94 -13.68
C PHE A 944 -14.95 -14.97 -13.92
N ASP A 945 -15.38 -14.54 -15.11
CA ASP A 945 -16.79 -14.51 -15.53
C ASP A 945 -17.17 -15.81 -16.28
N PRO A 946 -18.07 -16.66 -15.73
CA PRO A 946 -18.49 -17.89 -16.39
C PRO A 946 -19.20 -17.66 -17.74
N VAL A 947 -19.86 -16.51 -17.93
CA VAL A 947 -20.58 -16.19 -19.16
C VAL A 947 -19.60 -15.82 -20.27
N PHE A 948 -18.60 -14.99 -19.97
CA PHE A 948 -17.52 -14.68 -20.93
C PHE A 948 -16.75 -15.94 -21.33
N PHE A 949 -16.44 -16.81 -20.36
CA PHE A 949 -15.81 -18.10 -20.63
C PHE A 949 -16.69 -19.00 -21.51
N LEU A 950 -17.99 -19.09 -21.23
CA LEU A 950 -18.91 -19.86 -22.06
C LEU A 950 -19.03 -19.28 -23.49
N VAL A 951 -19.11 -17.97 -23.67
CA VAL A 951 -19.24 -17.36 -25.01
C VAL A 951 -17.98 -17.56 -25.87
N ASN A 952 -16.77 -17.41 -25.31
CA ASN A 952 -15.53 -17.61 -26.08
C ASN A 952 -15.11 -19.09 -26.23
N TYR A 953 -15.44 -19.94 -25.26
CA TYR A 953 -14.97 -21.33 -25.21
C TYR A 953 -16.10 -22.37 -25.27
N TRP A 954 -17.30 -22.01 -25.74
CA TRP A 954 -18.43 -22.95 -25.88
C TRP A 954 -18.05 -24.21 -26.65
N TRP A 955 -17.22 -24.10 -27.69
CA TRP A 955 -16.74 -25.22 -28.49
C TRP A 955 -15.86 -26.20 -27.68
N ALA A 956 -15.06 -25.69 -26.74
CA ALA A 956 -14.25 -26.49 -25.83
C ALA A 956 -15.13 -27.19 -24.77
N VAL A 957 -16.16 -26.50 -24.28
CA VAL A 957 -17.17 -27.08 -23.37
C VAL A 957 -17.99 -28.17 -24.08
N LEU A 958 -18.40 -27.96 -25.33
CA LEU A 958 -19.18 -28.93 -26.10
C LEU A 958 -18.34 -30.16 -26.50
N THR A 959 -17.09 -29.97 -26.89
CA THR A 959 -16.17 -31.09 -27.21
C THR A 959 -15.81 -31.90 -25.97
N THR A 960 -15.62 -31.28 -24.81
CA THR A 960 -15.41 -32.01 -23.54
C THR A 960 -16.67 -32.74 -23.06
N LEU A 961 -17.86 -32.15 -23.21
CA LEU A 961 -19.14 -32.85 -22.94
C LEU A 961 -19.38 -34.03 -23.90
N LEU A 962 -19.03 -33.90 -25.18
CA LEU A 962 -19.09 -35.01 -26.15
C LEU A 962 -18.07 -36.12 -25.81
N ALA A 963 -16.85 -35.76 -25.40
CA ALA A 963 -15.85 -36.72 -24.95
C ALA A 963 -16.29 -37.44 -23.65
N ALA A 964 -16.83 -36.71 -22.68
CA ALA A 964 -17.30 -37.25 -21.40
C ALA A 964 -18.53 -38.15 -21.56
N SER A 965 -19.49 -37.77 -22.41
CA SER A 965 -20.66 -38.60 -22.72
C SER A 965 -20.26 -39.86 -23.49
N ALA A 966 -19.35 -39.78 -24.46
CA ALA A 966 -18.78 -40.95 -25.12
C ALA A 966 -18.06 -41.88 -24.12
N ALA A 967 -17.21 -41.35 -23.24
CA ALA A 967 -16.52 -42.11 -22.21
C ALA A 967 -17.50 -42.79 -21.23
N SER A 968 -18.58 -42.11 -20.84
CA SER A 968 -19.66 -42.65 -20.01
C SER A 968 -20.38 -43.84 -20.68
N VAL A 969 -20.67 -43.73 -21.98
CA VAL A 969 -21.26 -44.84 -22.76
C VAL A 969 -20.31 -46.05 -22.84
N PHE A 970 -19.00 -45.83 -23.03
CA PHE A 970 -18.01 -46.91 -23.00
C PHE A 970 -17.90 -47.57 -21.62
N ALA A 971 -17.85 -46.79 -20.54
CA ALA A 971 -17.83 -47.29 -19.17
C ALA A 971 -19.09 -48.11 -18.83
N HIS A 972 -20.27 -47.65 -19.25
CA HIS A 972 -21.54 -48.35 -19.03
C HIS A 972 -21.61 -49.70 -19.77
N ARG A 973 -21.08 -49.79 -21.00
CA ARG A 973 -21.00 -51.05 -21.76
C ARG A 973 -20.09 -52.08 -21.08
N GLU A 974 -18.90 -51.65 -20.64
CA GLU A 974 -17.94 -52.52 -19.96
C GLU A 974 -18.48 -53.01 -18.61
N TYR A 975 -19.08 -52.13 -17.81
CA TYR A 975 -19.75 -52.50 -16.55
C TYR A 975 -20.86 -53.53 -16.77
N SER A 976 -21.74 -53.29 -17.74
CA SER A 976 -22.85 -54.20 -18.07
C SER A 976 -22.37 -55.58 -18.50
N SER A 977 -21.30 -55.67 -19.30
CA SER A 977 -20.68 -56.94 -19.71
C SER A 977 -20.12 -57.74 -18.51
N ARG A 978 -19.52 -57.06 -17.53
CA ARG A 978 -19.01 -57.69 -16.30
C ARG A 978 -20.14 -58.23 -15.41
N VAL A 979 -21.22 -57.47 -15.24
CA VAL A 979 -22.40 -57.91 -14.48
C VAL A 979 -23.04 -59.15 -15.13
N MET A 980 -23.16 -59.18 -16.45
CA MET A 980 -23.66 -60.36 -17.17
C MET A 980 -22.73 -61.59 -16.98
N ARG A 981 -21.40 -61.40 -17.00
CA ARG A 981 -20.44 -62.47 -16.70
C ARG A 981 -20.62 -63.07 -15.30
N SER A 982 -20.83 -62.24 -14.28
CA SER A 982 -21.10 -62.74 -12.92
C SER A 982 -22.36 -63.60 -12.87
N LYS A 983 -23.47 -63.10 -13.44
CA LYS A 983 -24.75 -63.85 -13.45
C LYS A 983 -24.65 -65.20 -14.17
N MET A 984 -23.87 -65.28 -15.25
CA MET A 984 -23.62 -66.57 -15.93
C MET A 984 -22.80 -67.53 -15.07
N LEU A 985 -21.79 -67.05 -14.33
CA LEU A 985 -21.01 -67.88 -13.40
C LEU A 985 -21.88 -68.42 -12.25
N ASP A 986 -22.84 -67.63 -11.76
CA ASP A 986 -23.74 -68.08 -10.69
C ASP A 986 -24.77 -69.10 -11.21
N LEU A 987 -25.31 -68.91 -12.43
CA LEU A 987 -26.13 -69.93 -13.10
C LEU A 987 -25.35 -71.23 -13.40
N GLN A 988 -24.06 -71.15 -13.75
CA GLN A 988 -23.20 -72.33 -13.89
C GLN A 988 -22.97 -73.07 -12.55
N LYS A 989 -22.93 -72.36 -11.42
CA LYS A 989 -22.91 -73.01 -10.10
C LYS A 989 -24.25 -73.69 -9.80
N GLU A 990 -25.37 -73.05 -10.13
CA GLU A 990 -26.72 -73.63 -10.01
C GLU A 990 -26.84 -74.91 -10.86
N GLU A 991 -26.33 -74.90 -12.10
CA GLU A 991 -26.30 -76.09 -12.97
C GLU A 991 -25.51 -77.27 -12.36
N ARG A 992 -24.32 -76.99 -11.79
CA ARG A 992 -23.51 -78.01 -11.09
C ARG A 992 -24.19 -78.52 -9.83
N GLY A 993 -24.86 -77.64 -9.09
CA GLY A 993 -25.66 -78.00 -7.92
C GLY A 993 -26.79 -78.96 -8.30
N LEU A 994 -27.63 -78.57 -9.26
CA LEU A 994 -28.76 -79.37 -9.75
C LEU A 994 -28.31 -80.73 -10.29
N THR A 995 -27.20 -80.79 -11.03
CA THR A 995 -26.65 -82.07 -11.54
C THR A 995 -26.09 -82.95 -10.43
N SER A 996 -25.51 -82.39 -9.35
CA SER A 996 -25.16 -83.15 -8.14
C SER A 996 -26.41 -83.68 -7.44
N THR A 997 -27.42 -82.84 -7.23
CA THR A 997 -28.69 -83.24 -6.60
C THR A 997 -29.39 -84.36 -7.39
N MET A 998 -29.39 -84.31 -8.73
CA MET A 998 -29.91 -85.39 -9.57
C MET A 998 -29.13 -86.71 -9.39
N ALA A 999 -27.80 -86.65 -9.26
CA ALA A 999 -26.97 -87.84 -8.98
C ALA A 999 -27.21 -88.39 -7.56
N GLU A 1000 -27.39 -87.53 -6.57
CA GLU A 1000 -27.72 -87.90 -5.18
C GLU A 1000 -29.12 -88.53 -5.06
N LEU A 1001 -30.12 -87.97 -5.75
CA LEU A 1001 -31.47 -88.54 -5.85
C LEU A 1001 -31.41 -89.94 -6.49
N GLN A 1002 -30.65 -90.11 -7.57
CA GLN A 1002 -30.44 -91.43 -8.19
C GLN A 1002 -29.77 -92.41 -7.22
N SER A 1003 -28.65 -92.03 -6.58
CA SER A 1003 -27.96 -92.85 -5.58
C SER A 1003 -28.91 -93.25 -4.43
N SER A 1004 -29.71 -92.32 -3.93
CA SER A 1004 -30.61 -92.54 -2.78
C SER A 1004 -31.80 -93.43 -3.13
N TYR A 1005 -32.28 -93.39 -4.38
CA TYR A 1005 -33.27 -94.33 -4.89
C TYR A 1005 -32.68 -95.74 -5.08
N PHE A 1006 -31.52 -95.87 -5.74
CA PHE A 1006 -30.88 -97.17 -5.95
C PHE A 1006 -30.39 -97.86 -4.66
N LYS A 1007 -30.11 -97.10 -3.59
CA LYS A 1007 -29.81 -97.62 -2.25
C LYS A 1007 -31.05 -97.98 -1.42
N GLY A 1008 -32.27 -97.84 -1.97
CA GLY A 1008 -33.52 -98.16 -1.28
C GLY A 1008 -33.97 -97.14 -0.21
N SER A 1009 -33.20 -96.06 0.00
CA SER A 1009 -33.47 -95.01 0.99
C SER A 1009 -34.53 -93.97 0.56
N MET A 1010 -35.10 -94.08 -0.65
CA MET A 1010 -36.09 -93.16 -1.19
C MET A 1010 -37.17 -93.89 -2.00
N GLY A 1011 -38.44 -93.50 -1.82
CA GLY A 1011 -39.57 -94.06 -2.57
C GLY A 1011 -39.65 -93.56 -4.02
N ALA A 1012 -40.27 -94.35 -4.90
CA ALA A 1012 -40.31 -94.09 -6.34
C ALA A 1012 -40.97 -92.76 -6.75
N ASP A 1013 -42.03 -92.35 -6.04
CA ASP A 1013 -42.75 -91.11 -6.36
C ASP A 1013 -41.99 -89.86 -5.90
N ALA A 1014 -41.33 -89.95 -4.73
CA ALA A 1014 -40.43 -88.90 -4.25
C ALA A 1014 -39.22 -88.72 -5.20
N PHE A 1015 -38.65 -89.83 -5.68
CA PHE A 1015 -37.57 -89.81 -6.67
C PHE A 1015 -38.03 -89.19 -8.01
N ARG A 1016 -39.18 -89.60 -8.55
CA ARG A 1016 -39.74 -89.01 -9.79
C ARG A 1016 -39.99 -87.51 -9.65
N SER A 1017 -40.66 -87.09 -8.59
CA SER A 1017 -40.97 -85.68 -8.33
C SER A 1017 -39.70 -84.83 -8.20
N GLY A 1018 -38.71 -85.30 -7.42
CA GLY A 1018 -37.42 -84.62 -7.27
C GLY A 1018 -36.60 -84.55 -8.58
N MET A 1019 -36.61 -85.62 -9.37
CA MET A 1019 -35.92 -85.67 -10.66
C MET A 1019 -36.56 -84.75 -11.71
N ASP A 1020 -37.88 -84.74 -11.83
CA ASP A 1020 -38.57 -83.88 -12.81
C ASP A 1020 -38.53 -82.41 -12.41
N GLY A 1021 -38.62 -82.09 -11.11
CA GLY A 1021 -38.35 -80.75 -10.59
C GLY A 1021 -36.94 -80.26 -10.92
N SER A 1022 -35.92 -81.10 -10.64
CA SER A 1022 -34.52 -80.77 -10.93
C SER A 1022 -34.26 -80.61 -12.43
N ARG A 1023 -34.83 -81.49 -13.28
CA ARG A 1023 -34.74 -81.39 -14.76
C ARG A 1023 -35.37 -80.12 -15.29
N LYS A 1024 -36.58 -79.77 -14.84
CA LYS A 1024 -37.26 -78.55 -15.28
C LYS A 1024 -36.44 -77.32 -14.93
N ARG A 1025 -35.90 -77.27 -13.70
CA ARG A 1025 -35.03 -76.17 -13.27
C ARG A 1025 -33.72 -76.11 -14.06
N LEU A 1026 -33.12 -77.25 -14.38
CA LEU A 1026 -31.91 -77.33 -15.20
C LEU A 1026 -32.12 -76.73 -16.60
N VAL A 1027 -33.29 -76.97 -17.22
CA VAL A 1027 -33.66 -76.38 -18.52
C VAL A 1027 -33.85 -74.86 -18.41
N GLU A 1028 -34.50 -74.37 -17.35
CA GLU A 1028 -34.63 -72.92 -17.10
C GLU A 1028 -33.27 -72.23 -16.93
N VAL A 1029 -32.38 -72.81 -16.12
CA VAL A 1029 -31.01 -72.30 -15.87
C VAL A 1029 -30.20 -72.25 -17.16
N ARG A 1030 -30.23 -73.33 -17.97
CA ARG A 1030 -29.55 -73.36 -19.28
C ARG A 1030 -30.09 -72.30 -20.24
N ARG A 1031 -31.41 -72.15 -20.34
CA ARG A 1031 -32.04 -71.12 -21.18
C ARG A 1031 -31.68 -69.70 -20.72
N GLY A 1032 -31.61 -69.47 -19.41
CA GLY A 1032 -31.16 -68.20 -18.82
C GLY A 1032 -29.71 -67.87 -19.13
N MET A 1033 -28.81 -68.87 -19.16
CA MET A 1033 -27.42 -68.67 -19.59
C MET A 1033 -27.32 -68.29 -21.07
N VAL A 1034 -28.08 -68.94 -21.97
CA VAL A 1034 -28.08 -68.63 -23.40
C VAL A 1034 -28.56 -67.19 -23.68
N ASP A 1035 -29.65 -66.75 -23.03
CA ASP A 1035 -30.13 -65.36 -23.18
C ASP A 1035 -29.10 -64.33 -22.65
N LEU A 1036 -28.49 -64.57 -21.49
CA LEU A 1036 -27.42 -63.71 -20.97
C LEU A 1036 -26.18 -63.68 -21.89
N ARG A 1037 -25.84 -64.79 -22.57
CA ARG A 1037 -24.77 -64.84 -23.56
C ARG A 1037 -25.09 -63.99 -24.78
N HIS A 1038 -26.25 -64.15 -25.42
CA HIS A 1038 -26.63 -63.30 -26.57
C HIS A 1038 -26.74 -61.81 -26.21
N ARG A 1039 -27.21 -61.47 -25.01
CA ARG A 1039 -27.23 -60.08 -24.54
C ARG A 1039 -25.82 -59.52 -24.32
N ARG A 1040 -24.89 -60.31 -23.78
CA ARG A 1040 -23.48 -59.92 -23.63
C ARG A 1040 -22.76 -59.83 -24.98
N ALA A 1041 -23.08 -60.70 -25.92
CA ALA A 1041 -22.53 -60.70 -27.29
C ALA A 1041 -22.79 -59.36 -28.02
N ARG A 1042 -24.00 -58.81 -27.90
CA ARG A 1042 -24.37 -57.48 -28.45
C ARG A 1042 -23.62 -56.30 -27.83
N LEU A 1043 -22.88 -56.50 -26.74
CA LEU A 1043 -22.09 -55.45 -26.05
C LEU A 1043 -20.58 -55.57 -26.30
N LEU A 1044 -20.11 -56.65 -26.93
CA LEU A 1044 -18.69 -56.94 -27.17
C LEU A 1044 -18.31 -56.72 -28.65
N ARG A 1045 -16.99 -56.61 -28.92
CA ARG A 1045 -16.46 -56.58 -30.29
C ARG A 1045 -16.46 -58.00 -30.90
N PRO A 1046 -16.64 -58.16 -32.23
CA PRO A 1046 -16.71 -59.47 -32.89
C PRO A 1046 -15.53 -60.39 -32.58
N ASP A 1047 -14.30 -59.87 -32.60
CA ASP A 1047 -13.08 -60.66 -32.40
C ASP A 1047 -13.06 -61.36 -31.03
N LYS A 1048 -13.47 -60.64 -29.98
CA LYS A 1048 -13.54 -61.15 -28.60
C LYS A 1048 -14.72 -62.10 -28.38
N LEU A 1049 -15.76 -61.98 -29.20
CA LEU A 1049 -16.88 -62.91 -29.20
C LEU A 1049 -16.48 -64.25 -29.85
N ILE A 1050 -15.70 -64.21 -30.93
CA ILE A 1050 -15.10 -65.39 -31.56
C ILE A 1050 -14.17 -66.11 -30.57
N GLU A 1051 -13.33 -65.37 -29.83
CA GLU A 1051 -12.45 -65.94 -28.78
C GLU A 1051 -13.24 -66.63 -27.66
N ASP A 1052 -14.27 -65.98 -27.09
CA ASP A 1052 -15.14 -66.58 -26.06
C ASP A 1052 -15.86 -67.84 -26.60
N LEU A 1053 -16.31 -67.85 -27.88
CA LEU A 1053 -16.97 -68.99 -28.53
C LEU A 1053 -16.03 -70.16 -28.85
N GLU A 1054 -14.80 -69.88 -29.31
CA GLU A 1054 -13.79 -70.92 -29.55
C GLU A 1054 -13.34 -71.58 -28.23
N SER A 1055 -13.32 -70.83 -27.12
CA SER A 1055 -13.16 -71.39 -25.78
C SER A 1055 -14.34 -72.27 -25.35
N GLU A 1056 -15.59 -71.84 -25.59
CA GLU A 1056 -16.78 -72.66 -25.28
C GLU A 1056 -16.79 -73.97 -26.09
N ARG A 1057 -16.44 -73.92 -27.39
CA ARG A 1057 -16.24 -75.09 -28.24
C ARG A 1057 -15.24 -76.08 -27.64
N SER A 1058 -14.11 -75.59 -27.14
CA SER A 1058 -13.06 -76.40 -26.49
C SER A 1058 -13.55 -77.07 -25.20
N GLU A 1059 -14.33 -76.37 -24.36
CA GLU A 1059 -14.93 -76.95 -23.16
C GLU A 1059 -16.04 -77.96 -23.47
N LEU A 1060 -16.85 -77.72 -24.51
CA LEU A 1060 -17.91 -78.62 -24.94
C LEU A 1060 -17.33 -79.94 -25.45
N VAL A 1061 -16.30 -79.90 -26.29
CA VAL A 1061 -15.59 -81.10 -26.80
C VAL A 1061 -14.94 -81.90 -25.66
N LYS A 1062 -14.35 -81.23 -24.66
CA LYS A 1062 -13.85 -81.91 -23.44
C LYS A 1062 -14.98 -82.58 -22.65
N SER A 1063 -16.15 -81.94 -22.58
CA SER A 1063 -17.32 -82.47 -21.89
C SER A 1063 -17.91 -83.68 -22.61
N MET A 1064 -17.98 -83.66 -23.94
CA MET A 1064 -18.34 -84.81 -24.78
C MET A 1064 -17.38 -85.98 -24.57
N SER A 1065 -16.07 -85.73 -24.58
CA SER A 1065 -15.04 -86.76 -24.31
C SER A 1065 -15.17 -87.34 -22.90
N SER A 1066 -15.42 -86.51 -21.88
CA SER A 1066 -15.70 -86.98 -20.52
C SER A 1066 -16.99 -87.80 -20.43
N LEU A 1067 -18.03 -87.44 -21.17
CA LEU A 1067 -19.30 -88.16 -21.20
C LEU A 1067 -19.14 -89.54 -21.88
N GLN A 1068 -18.45 -89.56 -23.02
CA GLN A 1068 -18.06 -90.80 -23.72
C GLN A 1068 -17.27 -91.73 -22.81
N LYS A 1069 -16.27 -91.21 -22.07
CA LYS A 1069 -15.52 -92.00 -21.09
C LYS A 1069 -16.43 -92.58 -20.00
N LYS A 1070 -17.30 -91.75 -19.41
CA LYS A 1070 -18.24 -92.20 -18.35
C LYS A 1070 -19.20 -93.29 -18.82
N TYR A 1071 -19.58 -93.31 -20.10
CA TYR A 1071 -20.45 -94.34 -20.66
C TYR A 1071 -19.67 -95.60 -21.12
N PHE A 1072 -18.70 -95.44 -22.01
CA PHE A 1072 -18.02 -96.57 -22.66
C PHE A 1072 -16.88 -97.20 -21.85
N VAL A 1073 -16.27 -96.46 -20.93
CA VAL A 1073 -15.16 -96.95 -20.09
C VAL A 1073 -15.63 -97.20 -18.67
N ASP A 1074 -16.21 -96.19 -18.02
CA ASP A 1074 -16.53 -96.26 -16.60
C ASP A 1074 -17.89 -96.92 -16.32
N SER A 1075 -18.71 -97.18 -17.37
CA SER A 1075 -20.07 -97.77 -17.30
C SER A 1075 -21.04 -97.08 -16.32
N GLY A 1076 -20.77 -95.81 -15.97
CA GLY A 1076 -21.44 -95.11 -14.88
C GLY A 1076 -22.79 -94.46 -15.23
N ILE A 1077 -23.22 -94.52 -16.49
CA ILE A 1077 -24.49 -93.95 -16.97
C ILE A 1077 -25.19 -94.89 -17.95
N GLY A 1078 -26.53 -94.83 -18.03
CA GLY A 1078 -27.33 -95.68 -18.92
C GLY A 1078 -27.38 -95.17 -20.37
N LYS A 1079 -27.59 -96.09 -21.33
CA LYS A 1079 -27.59 -95.80 -22.79
C LYS A 1079 -28.48 -94.62 -23.20
N GLY A 1080 -29.70 -94.53 -22.65
CA GLY A 1080 -30.61 -93.41 -22.94
C GLY A 1080 -30.05 -92.06 -22.50
N ILE A 1081 -29.56 -91.98 -21.25
CA ILE A 1081 -28.95 -90.75 -20.69
C ILE A 1081 -27.72 -90.33 -21.50
N TYR A 1082 -26.87 -91.30 -21.89
CA TYR A 1082 -25.74 -91.02 -22.77
C TYR A 1082 -26.19 -90.49 -24.14
N SER A 1083 -27.17 -91.15 -24.78
CA SER A 1083 -27.69 -90.76 -26.09
C SER A 1083 -28.31 -89.36 -26.10
N ASP A 1084 -29.11 -89.03 -25.08
CA ASP A 1084 -29.77 -87.72 -24.96
C ASP A 1084 -28.73 -86.61 -24.70
N GLN A 1085 -27.73 -86.87 -23.84
CA GLN A 1085 -26.71 -85.89 -23.50
C GLN A 1085 -25.68 -85.68 -24.62
N ILE A 1086 -25.26 -86.73 -25.35
CA ILE A 1086 -24.34 -86.56 -26.47
C ILE A 1086 -25.01 -85.84 -27.64
N SER A 1087 -26.27 -86.17 -27.96
CA SER A 1087 -27.04 -85.47 -29.00
C SER A 1087 -27.22 -83.99 -28.66
N SER A 1088 -27.50 -83.65 -27.39
CA SER A 1088 -27.60 -82.26 -26.95
C SER A 1088 -26.26 -81.49 -27.03
N TYR A 1089 -25.12 -82.18 -26.87
CA TYR A 1089 -23.82 -81.56 -27.07
C TYR A 1089 -23.46 -81.41 -28.56
N GLU A 1090 -23.83 -82.37 -29.42
CA GLU A 1090 -23.62 -82.28 -30.87
C GLU A 1090 -24.44 -81.14 -31.48
N GLU A 1091 -25.71 -80.97 -31.07
CA GLU A 1091 -26.57 -79.85 -31.48
C GLU A 1091 -25.96 -78.49 -31.08
N ARG A 1092 -25.49 -78.37 -29.83
CA ARG A 1092 -24.85 -77.14 -29.33
C ARG A 1092 -23.49 -76.88 -29.99
N LEU A 1093 -22.75 -77.92 -30.39
CA LEU A 1093 -21.48 -77.77 -31.13
C LEU A 1093 -21.73 -77.18 -32.52
N ALA A 1094 -22.73 -77.71 -33.24
CA ALA A 1094 -23.12 -77.22 -34.56
C ALA A 1094 -23.65 -75.76 -34.51
N GLU A 1095 -24.40 -75.41 -33.47
CA GLU A 1095 -24.86 -74.03 -33.22
C GLU A 1095 -23.66 -73.07 -33.03
N ILE A 1096 -22.68 -73.44 -32.19
CA ILE A 1096 -21.48 -72.63 -31.95
C ILE A 1096 -20.63 -72.48 -33.22
N GLU A 1097 -20.46 -73.55 -34.00
CA GLU A 1097 -19.68 -73.49 -35.25
C GLU A 1097 -20.35 -72.57 -36.29
N SER A 1098 -21.68 -72.64 -36.43
CA SER A 1098 -22.46 -71.71 -37.25
C SER A 1098 -22.39 -70.25 -36.77
N GLU A 1099 -22.43 -70.03 -35.45
CA GLU A 1099 -22.31 -68.68 -34.87
C GLU A 1099 -20.90 -68.10 -35.09
N ILE A 1100 -19.84 -68.92 -34.99
CA ILE A 1100 -18.46 -68.51 -35.32
C ILE A 1100 -18.31 -68.16 -36.81
N GLU A 1101 -18.86 -68.96 -37.73
CA GLU A 1101 -18.77 -68.69 -39.17
C GLU A 1101 -19.51 -67.41 -39.57
N THR A 1102 -20.73 -67.20 -39.06
CA THR A 1102 -21.50 -65.98 -39.34
C THR A 1102 -20.85 -64.71 -38.76
N LEU A 1103 -20.20 -64.82 -37.59
CA LEU A 1103 -19.42 -63.72 -37.02
C LEU A 1103 -18.14 -63.43 -37.83
N LYS A 1104 -17.43 -64.45 -38.31
CA LYS A 1104 -16.26 -64.29 -39.20
C LYS A 1104 -16.65 -63.66 -40.55
N LEU A 1105 -17.81 -64.00 -41.11
CA LEU A 1105 -18.33 -63.39 -42.33
C LEU A 1105 -18.74 -61.92 -42.13
N SER A 1106 -19.45 -61.60 -41.04
CA SER A 1106 -19.91 -60.22 -40.77
C SER A 1106 -18.76 -59.26 -40.42
N GLY A 1107 -17.69 -59.73 -39.77
CA GLY A 1107 -16.49 -58.94 -39.51
C GLY A 1107 -15.70 -58.54 -40.77
N GLY A 1108 -15.89 -59.25 -41.89
CA GLY A 1108 -15.19 -58.98 -43.15
C GLY A 1108 -15.74 -57.82 -43.98
N SER A 1109 -16.94 -57.31 -43.68
CA SER A 1109 -17.64 -56.31 -44.50
C SER A 1109 -17.50 -54.86 -43.99
N GLY A 1110 -16.55 -54.60 -43.09
CA GLY A 1110 -16.40 -53.32 -42.39
C GLY A 1110 -14.95 -52.86 -42.21
N LYS A 1111 -14.18 -52.84 -43.30
CA LYS A 1111 -12.92 -52.08 -43.43
C LYS A 1111 -13.11 -50.95 -44.43
#